data_AF-A0A3R7VGD8-F1
#
_entry.id   AF-A0A3R7VGD8-F1
#
_cell.length_a   1.000
_cell.length_b   1.000
_cell.length_c   1.000
_cell.angle_alpha   90.00
_cell.angle_beta   90.00
_cell.angle_gamma   90.00
#
_symmetry.space_group_name_H-M   'P 1'
#
loop_
_entity.id
_entity.type
_entity.pdbx_description
1 polymer ?
#
loop_
_entity_poly.entity_id
_entity_poly.type
_entity_poly.pdbx_seq_one_letter_code
_entity_poly.pdbx_strand_id
1 'polypeptide(L)'
;MRWSKLLLVAASFVLTILFFFYGGAPESVYKIIPGYFADPNQMWKMTPLDPGSENTAHLPETLPQQRATGRVRYDKQILFGDTHVHTTNSADAFMYSLPMMHGASGAYPPAYACDYARFISQLDFYFLTDHAESFVPRQWRDSIESVRQCNRLAGDPLNPELVAFIGWEWTQVGGTAETHFGHHNVLFKDDNPALLPARPIAAAGVGVATVATRSSSARQSALLGLLDPRHRDYYASYNNWIMQMASVPPCERAIRSPDLPPDCFETAATPGELFGKLDEWGFDNIVVPHGTAWGFYSPPNSSWTHQLTEENHDAQRVSLIEVYSGHGNSEPFRDFASRVKNEDGDWICPDPQDNYMPSCWRAGEIIRDRCLLETSSAGECDARAIRARKNFVSVDGIYGHMTVPGATAEDWIDSGQARDVFLPAFNYRPKKSVQYGLAISNLTDSGNPLRNRWGFVASTDTHSARAGHGFKQVQRLNNTDATGVRDSFWGKVFSSTAKLSGYSSESLSADEIDPGGAKLFASEFERTTSFLSVGGVAAVHSAGRDRESIWNALKRREVYGTSGARILLWFDLVDQEVLHPMGSAVVSKSNPTFQVKALGSFKQLPGCPEYVVEALQRQHLEKMSLGECYHPSEDRYEIIRIEVVKILPQKVDGEEVASLIDDKWRVFDCAPSIDGCAVSFTDSEFAVQGRDAVYYVRAIEEPIPTINGENLRVNFDSSGQALESDGCFGDYRIDADDDCLQMASQRAWSSPIFVDFN
;
A
#
# COMPACT_ATOMS: atom_id res chain seq x y z
N MET A 1 -27.00 46.80 43.51
CA MET A 1 -27.21 45.35 43.76
C MET A 1 -27.73 44.54 42.56
N ARG A 2 -28.61 45.06 41.69
CA ARG A 2 -29.12 44.28 40.52
C ARG A 2 -28.10 44.09 39.39
N TRP A 3 -27.27 45.09 39.10
CA TRP A 3 -26.24 45.02 38.05
C TRP A 3 -25.12 44.01 38.36
N SER A 4 -24.65 43.94 39.61
CA SER A 4 -23.59 42.98 39.97
C SER A 4 -24.09 41.52 39.91
N LYS A 5 -25.36 41.26 40.24
CA LYS A 5 -25.97 39.93 40.08
C LYS A 5 -26.14 39.54 38.61
N LEU A 6 -26.53 40.50 37.74
CA LEU A 6 -26.61 40.27 36.30
C LEU A 6 -25.24 39.99 35.68
N LEU A 7 -24.20 40.74 36.10
CA LEU A 7 -22.81 40.49 35.69
C LEU A 7 -22.29 39.13 36.16
N LEU A 8 -22.61 38.71 37.39
CA LEU A 8 -22.24 37.38 37.90
C LEU A 8 -22.93 36.24 37.14
N VAL A 9 -24.22 36.39 36.81
CA VAL A 9 -24.96 35.39 36.02
C VAL A 9 -24.43 35.34 34.59
N ALA A 10 -24.17 36.49 33.96
CA ALA A 10 -23.58 36.55 32.63
C ALA A 10 -22.17 35.95 32.62
N ALA A 11 -21.32 36.28 33.61
CA ALA A 11 -19.99 35.72 33.74
C ALA A 11 -20.02 34.20 33.99
N SER A 12 -20.94 33.71 34.83
CA SER A 12 -21.13 32.27 35.05
C SER A 12 -21.60 31.57 33.78
N PHE A 13 -22.53 32.17 33.03
CA PHE A 13 -23.01 31.61 31.77
C PHE A 13 -21.90 31.54 30.72
N VAL A 14 -21.10 32.62 30.59
CA VAL A 14 -19.93 32.64 29.72
C VAL A 14 -18.89 31.60 30.16
N LEU A 15 -18.61 31.46 31.45
CA LEU A 15 -17.70 30.44 31.96
C LEU A 15 -18.21 29.02 31.68
N THR A 16 -19.51 28.76 31.80
CA THR A 16 -20.10 27.46 31.46
C THR A 16 -20.01 27.17 29.96
N ILE A 17 -20.30 28.16 29.11
CA ILE A 17 -20.14 28.04 27.66
C ILE A 17 -18.68 27.76 27.30
N LEU A 18 -17.75 28.52 27.87
CA LEU A 18 -16.33 28.30 27.66
C LEU A 18 -15.95 26.91 28.12
N PHE A 19 -16.29 26.51 29.34
CA PHE A 19 -16.00 25.18 29.87
C PHE A 19 -16.50 24.04 28.95
N PHE A 20 -17.68 24.19 28.36
CA PHE A 20 -18.22 23.27 27.36
C PHE A 20 -17.39 23.26 26.06
N PHE A 21 -17.14 24.41 25.44
CA PHE A 21 -16.35 24.47 24.20
C PHE A 21 -14.86 24.20 24.40
N TYR A 22 -14.39 24.26 25.64
CA TYR A 22 -13.03 23.86 26.02
C TYR A 22 -12.88 22.36 26.29
N GLY A 23 -13.92 21.53 26.07
CA GLY A 23 -13.85 20.08 26.28
C GLY A 23 -13.89 19.67 27.76
N GLY A 24 -14.15 20.60 28.68
CA GLY A 24 -14.07 20.36 30.13
C GLY A 24 -15.36 19.80 30.76
N ALA A 25 -16.49 19.84 30.05
CA ALA A 25 -17.77 19.39 30.62
C ALA A 25 -17.82 17.87 30.85
N PRO A 26 -18.68 17.37 31.75
CA PRO A 26 -18.91 15.93 31.89
C PRO A 26 -19.38 15.30 30.57
N GLU A 27 -18.98 14.06 30.30
CA GLU A 27 -19.30 13.33 29.06
C GLU A 27 -20.80 13.34 28.72
N SER A 28 -21.66 13.22 29.73
CA SER A 28 -23.12 13.25 29.56
C SER A 28 -23.64 14.52 28.89
N VAL A 29 -22.92 15.64 29.02
CA VAL A 29 -23.29 16.92 28.41
C VAL A 29 -23.00 16.92 26.90
N TYR A 30 -21.99 16.18 26.44
CA TYR A 30 -21.65 16.11 25.02
C TYR A 30 -22.53 15.15 24.22
N LYS A 31 -23.22 14.21 24.88
CA LYS A 31 -24.14 13.24 24.24
C LYS A 31 -25.29 13.88 23.45
N ILE A 32 -25.58 15.16 23.69
CA ILE A 32 -26.62 15.90 22.98
C ILE A 32 -26.14 16.45 21.62
N ILE A 33 -24.83 16.45 21.36
CA ILE A 33 -24.26 16.97 20.12
C ILE A 33 -24.45 15.92 19.01
N PRO A 34 -24.98 16.30 17.83
CA PRO A 34 -24.98 15.42 16.66
C PRO A 34 -23.57 14.96 16.30
N GLY A 35 -23.39 13.67 16.03
CA GLY A 35 -22.06 13.11 15.75
C GLY A 35 -21.23 12.75 16.98
N TYR A 36 -21.81 12.83 18.18
CA TYR A 36 -21.15 12.38 19.41
C TYR A 36 -20.75 10.90 19.32
N PHE A 37 -19.52 10.60 19.75
CA PHE A 37 -19.06 9.25 19.99
C PHE A 37 -18.31 9.15 21.33
N ALA A 38 -18.28 7.94 21.90
CA ALA A 38 -17.56 7.67 23.14
C ALA A 38 -16.05 7.57 22.89
N ASP A 39 -15.27 8.18 23.76
CA ASP A 39 -13.81 8.02 23.84
C ASP A 39 -13.42 7.78 25.30
N PRO A 40 -13.67 6.57 25.82
CA PRO A 40 -13.39 6.25 27.22
C PRO A 40 -11.88 6.16 27.52
N ASN A 41 -11.07 5.87 26.49
CA ASN A 41 -9.63 5.65 26.61
C ASN A 41 -8.78 6.90 26.33
N GLN A 42 -9.42 8.05 26.03
CA GLN A 42 -8.77 9.33 25.73
C GLN A 42 -7.77 9.23 24.56
N MET A 43 -8.15 8.51 23.49
CA MET A 43 -7.24 8.13 22.40
C MET A 43 -6.68 9.34 21.63
N TRP A 44 -7.41 10.47 21.61
CA TRP A 44 -7.04 11.71 20.92
C TRP A 44 -6.46 12.80 21.84
N LYS A 45 -6.10 12.45 23.07
CA LYS A 45 -5.48 13.40 24.00
C LYS A 45 -4.04 13.74 23.64
N MET A 46 -3.32 12.77 23.05
CA MET A 46 -1.94 12.95 22.61
C MET A 46 -1.93 13.52 21.19
N THR A 47 -1.08 14.52 20.97
CA THR A 47 -0.90 15.09 19.63
C THR A 47 -0.03 14.18 18.78
N PRO A 48 -0.32 14.00 17.48
CA PRO A 48 0.55 13.26 16.55
C PRO A 48 1.92 13.88 16.31
N LEU A 49 2.13 15.13 16.74
CA LEU A 49 3.39 15.84 16.62
C LEU A 49 4.38 15.51 17.75
N ASP A 50 3.96 14.71 18.72
CA ASP A 50 4.84 14.13 19.71
C ASP A 50 5.45 12.83 19.13
N PRO A 51 6.78 12.70 19.04
CA PRO A 51 7.42 11.48 18.53
C PRO A 51 7.16 10.24 19.41
N GLY A 52 6.63 10.43 20.63
CA GLY A 52 6.38 9.35 21.57
C GLY A 52 7.66 8.82 22.19
N SER A 53 7.55 7.68 22.87
CA SER A 53 8.68 6.99 23.51
C SER A 53 8.48 5.48 23.43
N GLU A 54 9.49 4.77 22.97
CA GLU A 54 9.51 3.31 22.86
C GLU A 54 9.43 2.66 24.24
N ASN A 55 8.76 1.51 24.30
CA ASN A 55 8.67 0.73 25.52
C ASN A 55 10.03 0.09 25.86
N THR A 56 10.51 0.35 27.07
CA THR A 56 11.81 -0.13 27.56
C THR A 56 11.78 -1.58 28.07
N ALA A 57 10.62 -2.25 28.05
CA ALA A 57 10.53 -3.67 28.39
C ALA A 57 11.38 -4.51 27.42
N HIS A 58 12.02 -5.54 27.94
CA HIS A 58 12.77 -6.51 27.15
C HIS A 58 11.90 -7.74 26.89
N LEU A 59 11.97 -8.29 25.68
CA LEU A 59 11.41 -9.60 25.41
C LEU A 59 12.32 -10.70 25.99
N PRO A 60 11.78 -11.90 26.26
CA PRO A 60 12.60 -13.05 26.65
C PRO A 60 13.83 -13.29 25.75
N GLU A 61 15.02 -13.42 26.34
CA GLU A 61 16.28 -13.64 25.60
C GLU A 61 16.27 -14.90 24.72
N THR A 62 15.39 -15.86 25.02
CA THR A 62 15.23 -17.10 24.24
C THR A 62 14.42 -16.91 22.96
N LEU A 63 13.69 -15.80 22.79
CA LEU A 63 12.82 -15.58 21.63
C LEU A 63 13.55 -15.58 20.30
N PRO A 64 14.70 -14.90 20.11
CA PRO A 64 15.46 -14.99 18.86
C PRO A 64 15.81 -16.43 18.48
N GLN A 65 16.15 -17.28 19.46
CA GLN A 65 16.44 -18.71 19.23
C GLN A 65 15.17 -19.52 18.94
N GLN A 66 14.04 -19.19 19.56
CA GLN A 66 12.74 -19.82 19.27
C GLN A 66 12.20 -19.42 17.89
N ARG A 67 12.45 -18.17 17.46
CA ARG A 67 12.10 -17.63 16.14
C ARG A 67 13.05 -18.13 15.05
N ALA A 68 14.30 -18.44 15.40
CA ALA A 68 15.23 -19.07 14.48
C ALA A 68 14.60 -20.36 13.98
N THR A 69 14.23 -20.36 12.71
CA THR A 69 13.63 -21.53 12.09
C THR A 69 14.68 -22.63 12.11
N GLY A 70 14.42 -23.75 12.82
CA GLY A 70 15.32 -24.92 12.91
C GLY A 70 15.58 -25.64 11.58
N ARG A 71 15.31 -24.98 10.46
CA ARG A 71 15.41 -25.46 9.08
C ARG A 71 16.32 -24.48 8.30
N VAL A 72 17.58 -24.42 8.71
CA VAL A 72 18.65 -23.68 8.04
C VAL A 72 18.94 -24.35 6.69
N ARG A 73 19.06 -23.56 5.62
CA ARG A 73 19.54 -24.04 4.31
C ARG A 73 20.70 -23.15 3.88
N TYR A 74 21.84 -23.75 3.52
CA TYR A 74 23.08 -23.05 3.16
C TYR A 74 23.62 -22.09 4.25
N ASP A 75 23.53 -22.49 5.53
CA ASP A 75 23.91 -21.63 6.66
C ASP A 75 23.11 -20.31 6.75
N LYS A 76 21.95 -20.22 6.07
CA LYS A 76 21.03 -19.08 6.12
C LYS A 76 19.71 -19.45 6.79
N GLN A 77 19.13 -18.46 7.45
CA GLN A 77 17.81 -18.51 8.07
C GLN A 77 16.85 -17.57 7.35
N ILE A 78 15.55 -17.86 7.42
CA ILE A 78 14.50 -16.96 6.94
C ILE A 78 14.14 -15.99 8.06
N LEU A 79 14.23 -14.69 7.78
CA LEU A 79 13.80 -13.61 8.66
C LEU A 79 12.66 -12.84 8.01
N PHE A 80 11.62 -12.51 8.77
CA PHE A 80 10.45 -11.77 8.31
C PHE A 80 10.54 -10.30 8.72
N GLY A 81 10.18 -9.41 7.81
CA GLY A 81 10.17 -7.98 8.09
C GLY A 81 9.19 -7.21 7.23
N ASP A 82 9.12 -5.93 7.48
CA ASP A 82 8.23 -5.02 6.78
C ASP A 82 9.03 -3.89 6.12
N THR A 83 8.85 -3.68 4.83
CA THR A 83 9.66 -2.73 4.06
C THR A 83 8.99 -1.37 3.87
N HIS A 84 7.74 -1.23 4.33
CA HIS A 84 6.94 -0.04 4.08
C HIS A 84 5.99 0.22 5.25
N VAL A 85 6.32 1.18 6.11
CA VAL A 85 5.55 1.50 7.32
C VAL A 85 5.36 3.00 7.45
N HIS A 86 4.11 3.42 7.53
CA HIS A 86 3.70 4.80 7.77
C HIS A 86 3.30 5.04 9.21
N THR A 87 3.63 6.22 9.72
CA THR A 87 3.23 6.74 11.02
C THR A 87 2.41 8.00 10.82
N THR A 88 1.89 8.60 11.89
CA THR A 88 1.21 9.90 11.80
C THR A 88 2.14 11.07 11.45
N ASN A 89 3.41 10.82 11.11
CA ASN A 89 4.23 11.77 10.36
C ASN A 89 3.84 11.87 8.88
N SER A 90 3.09 10.90 8.36
CA SER A 90 2.46 10.90 7.03
C SER A 90 1.09 11.58 7.06
N ALA A 91 0.76 12.33 5.98
CA ALA A 91 -0.44 13.15 5.91
C ALA A 91 -1.75 12.36 5.94
N ASP A 92 -1.81 11.27 5.19
CA ASP A 92 -2.91 10.31 5.16
C ASP A 92 -3.07 9.57 6.49
N ALA A 93 -1.99 9.07 7.08
CA ALA A 93 -2.03 8.46 8.41
C ALA A 93 -2.58 9.42 9.47
N PHE A 94 -2.16 10.69 9.45
CA PHE A 94 -2.75 11.71 10.33
C PHE A 94 -4.22 11.94 9.96
N MET A 95 -4.58 12.08 8.69
CA MET A 95 -5.97 12.24 8.26
C MET A 95 -6.88 11.09 8.73
N TYR A 96 -6.45 9.83 8.57
CA TYR A 96 -7.17 8.64 9.01
C TYR A 96 -7.27 8.52 10.53
N SER A 97 -6.32 9.12 11.27
CA SER A 97 -6.39 9.19 12.72
C SER A 97 -7.37 10.23 13.27
N LEU A 98 -7.95 11.09 12.43
CA LEU A 98 -8.83 12.17 12.88
C LEU A 98 -10.10 11.63 13.57
N PRO A 99 -10.61 12.26 14.64
CA PRO A 99 -11.71 11.72 15.41
C PRO A 99 -13.03 11.51 14.65
N MET A 100 -13.27 12.21 13.53
CA MET A 100 -14.44 12.02 12.68
C MET A 100 -14.39 10.76 11.78
N MET A 101 -13.25 10.07 11.74
CA MET A 101 -13.00 8.91 10.88
C MET A 101 -13.38 7.60 11.56
N HIS A 102 -13.98 6.68 10.81
CA HIS A 102 -14.40 5.36 11.24
C HIS A 102 -13.17 4.45 11.44
N GLY A 103 -13.15 3.67 12.53
CA GLY A 103 -11.97 2.89 12.95
C GLY A 103 -10.86 3.69 13.65
N ALA A 104 -10.86 5.03 13.52
CA ALA A 104 -9.78 5.86 14.05
C ALA A 104 -9.60 5.73 15.56
N SER A 105 -8.34 5.79 15.98
CA SER A 105 -7.90 5.54 17.37
C SER A 105 -6.71 6.44 17.76
N GLY A 106 -6.69 7.66 17.22
CA GLY A 106 -5.70 8.70 17.54
C GLY A 106 -4.32 8.44 16.96
N ALA A 107 -3.31 9.07 17.58
CA ALA A 107 -1.95 9.17 17.03
C ALA A 107 -1.18 7.84 17.05
N TYR A 108 -0.37 7.63 16.01
CA TYR A 108 0.54 6.51 15.82
C TYR A 108 1.95 7.01 15.43
N PRO A 109 2.76 7.47 16.40
CA PRO A 109 4.07 8.06 16.13
C PRO A 109 5.14 7.00 15.80
N PRO A 110 6.36 7.39 15.33
CA PRO A 110 7.46 6.47 15.02
C PRO A 110 7.77 5.41 16.08
N ALA A 111 7.80 5.80 17.37
CA ALA A 111 8.05 4.87 18.47
C ALA A 111 7.03 3.70 18.52
N TYR A 112 5.81 3.95 18.05
CA TYR A 112 4.75 2.96 17.99
C TYR A 112 5.05 1.85 16.99
N ALA A 113 5.69 2.17 15.86
CA ALA A 113 6.09 1.17 14.86
C ALA A 113 7.12 0.20 15.44
N CYS A 114 8.07 0.72 16.23
CA CYS A 114 9.04 -0.11 16.94
C CYS A 114 8.34 -1.07 17.91
N ASP A 115 7.49 -0.55 18.79
CA ASP A 115 6.82 -1.39 19.79
C ASP A 115 5.86 -2.40 19.14
N TYR A 116 5.15 -2.03 18.09
CA TYR A 116 4.30 -2.96 17.34
C TYR A 116 5.14 -4.09 16.72
N ALA A 117 6.26 -3.75 16.06
CA ALA A 117 7.18 -4.72 15.47
C ALA A 117 7.79 -5.67 16.52
N ARG A 118 8.14 -5.16 17.70
CA ARG A 118 8.75 -5.95 18.79
C ARG A 118 7.74 -6.88 19.45
N PHE A 119 6.62 -6.33 19.92
CA PHE A 119 5.71 -7.02 20.83
C PHE A 119 4.52 -7.67 20.13
N ILE A 120 3.94 -7.01 19.13
CA ILE A 120 2.69 -7.44 18.53
C ILE A 120 2.93 -8.36 17.36
N SER A 121 3.57 -7.86 16.30
CA SER A 121 3.85 -8.66 15.12
C SER A 121 5.06 -9.54 15.32
N GLN A 122 6.02 -9.17 16.17
CA GLN A 122 7.22 -9.97 16.42
C GLN A 122 8.04 -10.20 15.14
N LEU A 123 8.32 -9.12 14.42
CA LEU A 123 9.17 -9.13 13.21
C LEU A 123 10.66 -9.26 13.59
N ASP A 124 11.46 -9.62 12.59
CA ASP A 124 12.92 -9.63 12.67
C ASP A 124 13.53 -8.30 12.17
N PHE A 125 12.84 -7.58 11.28
CA PHE A 125 13.22 -6.21 10.88
C PHE A 125 12.02 -5.39 10.39
N TYR A 126 12.16 -4.06 10.35
CA TYR A 126 11.24 -3.20 9.62
C TYR A 126 11.92 -1.93 9.11
N PHE A 127 11.33 -1.28 8.11
CA PHE A 127 11.72 0.05 7.62
C PHE A 127 10.63 1.07 7.97
N LEU A 128 11.04 2.20 8.55
CA LEU A 128 10.16 3.34 8.74
C LEU A 128 10.25 4.25 7.51
N THR A 129 9.14 4.43 6.78
CA THR A 129 9.13 5.00 5.42
C THR A 129 7.99 5.99 5.19
N ASP A 130 7.78 6.91 6.14
CA ASP A 130 6.81 7.99 5.97
C ASP A 130 7.03 8.80 4.67
N HIS A 131 5.96 9.44 4.18
CA HIS A 131 6.00 10.28 2.97
C HIS A 131 6.99 11.43 3.07
N ALA A 132 7.91 11.51 2.11
CA ALA A 132 8.85 12.61 1.96
C ALA A 132 8.14 13.98 1.89
N GLU A 133 6.97 14.02 1.24
CA GLU A 133 6.12 15.19 1.02
C GLU A 133 5.52 15.75 2.32
N SER A 134 5.38 14.89 3.34
CA SER A 134 4.75 15.21 4.62
C SER A 134 5.74 15.78 5.64
N PHE A 135 7.03 15.44 5.53
CA PHE A 135 8.02 15.82 6.54
C PHE A 135 8.15 17.35 6.72
N VAL A 136 8.25 17.74 7.99
CA VAL A 136 8.95 18.96 8.42
C VAL A 136 10.35 18.59 8.93
N PRO A 137 11.36 19.50 8.90
CA PRO A 137 12.74 19.16 9.23
C PRO A 137 12.94 18.48 10.59
N ARG A 138 12.08 18.77 11.56
CA ARG A 138 12.11 18.11 12.87
C ARG A 138 11.69 16.64 12.79
N GLN A 139 10.63 16.31 12.06
CA GLN A 139 10.08 14.96 11.99
C GLN A 139 11.10 13.97 11.40
N TRP A 140 11.90 14.37 10.40
CA TRP A 140 12.96 13.49 9.87
C TRP A 140 13.99 13.11 10.95
N ARG A 141 14.43 14.09 11.75
CA ARG A 141 15.36 13.83 12.86
C ARG A 141 14.74 12.98 13.95
N ASP A 142 13.48 13.25 14.28
CA ASP A 142 12.73 12.50 15.30
C ASP A 142 12.53 11.03 14.85
N SER A 143 12.26 10.78 13.56
CA SER A 143 12.20 9.42 12.98
C SER A 143 13.55 8.69 13.04
N ILE A 144 14.66 9.35 12.69
CA ILE A 144 16.01 8.75 12.83
C ILE A 144 16.29 8.40 14.29
N GLU A 145 15.98 9.29 15.24
CA GLU A 145 16.24 9.01 16.65
C GLU A 145 15.37 7.87 17.19
N SER A 146 14.11 7.78 16.77
CA SER A 146 13.23 6.66 17.12
C SER A 146 13.78 5.33 16.62
N VAL A 147 14.25 5.26 15.37
CA VAL A 147 14.92 4.06 14.82
C VAL A 147 16.15 3.70 15.65
N ARG A 148 17.00 4.67 15.99
CA ARG A 148 18.19 4.42 16.83
C ARG A 148 17.81 3.94 18.23
N GLN A 149 16.76 4.50 18.82
CA GLN A 149 16.26 4.07 20.13
C GLN A 149 15.75 2.63 20.07
N CYS A 150 14.98 2.28 19.04
CA CYS A 150 14.52 0.91 18.80
C CYS A 150 15.69 -0.07 18.75
N ASN A 151 16.74 0.23 17.97
CA ASN A 151 17.91 -0.64 17.84
C ASN A 151 18.71 -0.77 19.14
N ARG A 152 18.78 0.29 19.96
CA ARG A 152 19.42 0.22 21.30
C ARG A 152 18.65 -0.69 22.27
N LEU A 153 17.33 -0.77 22.13
CA LEU A 153 16.47 -1.59 22.97
C LEU A 153 16.41 -3.06 22.52
N ALA A 154 16.76 -3.35 21.27
CA ALA A 154 16.64 -4.66 20.64
C ALA A 154 17.69 -5.72 21.06
N GLY A 155 18.52 -5.43 22.07
CA GLY A 155 19.48 -6.38 22.63
C GLY A 155 20.85 -6.37 21.94
N ASP A 156 21.46 -7.55 21.78
CA ASP A 156 22.78 -7.72 21.17
C ASP A 156 22.75 -7.32 19.68
N PRO A 157 23.54 -6.31 19.22
CA PRO A 157 23.56 -5.91 17.82
C PRO A 157 24.00 -7.01 16.83
N LEU A 158 24.71 -8.05 17.29
CA LEU A 158 25.09 -9.19 16.46
C LEU A 158 23.98 -10.25 16.34
N ASN A 159 23.01 -10.22 17.24
CA ASN A 159 21.89 -11.14 17.26
C ASN A 159 20.63 -10.48 17.85
N PRO A 160 20.14 -9.37 17.25
CA PRO A 160 19.07 -8.57 17.83
C PRO A 160 17.72 -9.29 17.72
N GLU A 161 16.79 -8.89 18.59
CA GLU A 161 15.39 -9.34 18.49
C GLU A 161 14.69 -8.72 17.27
N LEU A 162 15.06 -7.49 16.91
CA LEU A 162 14.53 -6.69 15.81
C LEU A 162 15.62 -5.74 15.27
N VAL A 163 15.66 -5.54 13.95
CA VAL A 163 16.44 -4.46 13.33
C VAL A 163 15.51 -3.41 12.72
N ALA A 164 15.58 -2.19 13.23
CA ALA A 164 14.87 -1.04 12.65
C ALA A 164 15.77 -0.33 11.63
N PHE A 165 15.24 -0.11 10.43
CA PHE A 165 15.85 0.68 9.37
C PHE A 165 15.06 1.95 9.11
N ILE A 166 15.67 2.90 8.40
CA ILE A 166 15.07 4.18 8.05
C ILE A 166 15.01 4.35 6.53
N GLY A 167 13.97 5.03 6.08
CA GLY A 167 13.79 5.44 4.70
C GLY A 167 12.71 6.50 4.60
N TRP A 168 12.21 6.72 3.40
CA TRP A 168 11.02 7.52 3.14
C TRP A 168 10.34 7.02 1.88
N GLU A 169 9.04 7.28 1.77
CA GLU A 169 8.32 7.12 0.51
C GLU A 169 8.47 8.38 -0.36
N TRP A 170 8.85 8.19 -1.62
CA TRP A 170 8.80 9.19 -2.68
C TRP A 170 7.53 8.98 -3.51
N THR A 171 6.53 9.84 -3.32
CA THR A 171 5.13 9.60 -3.73
C THR A 171 4.81 10.32 -5.03
N GLN A 172 5.40 9.85 -6.13
CA GLN A 172 5.25 10.51 -7.43
C GLN A 172 3.96 10.10 -8.15
N VAL A 173 3.19 11.13 -8.53
CA VAL A 173 2.01 11.01 -9.39
C VAL A 173 2.10 11.98 -10.56
N GLY A 174 2.00 11.44 -11.77
CA GLY A 174 1.77 12.19 -13.00
C GLY A 174 0.29 12.45 -13.28
N GLY A 175 -0.01 13.59 -13.90
CA GLY A 175 -1.37 13.89 -14.38
C GLY A 175 -1.77 13.08 -15.62
N THR A 176 -0.80 12.45 -16.29
CA THR A 176 -0.98 11.57 -17.45
C THR A 176 -0.13 10.31 -17.28
N ALA A 177 -0.38 9.27 -18.07
CA ALA A 177 0.40 8.03 -18.06
C ALA A 177 1.90 8.27 -18.31
N GLU A 178 2.23 9.18 -19.22
CA GLU A 178 3.61 9.48 -19.66
C GLU A 178 4.42 10.22 -18.59
N THR A 179 3.75 10.91 -17.68
CA THR A 179 4.37 11.68 -16.59
C THR A 179 4.31 10.95 -15.25
N HIS A 180 3.73 9.75 -15.21
CA HIS A 180 3.49 8.99 -13.99
C HIS A 180 4.60 7.95 -13.74
N PHE A 181 5.45 8.21 -12.75
CA PHE A 181 6.53 7.31 -12.35
C PHE A 181 6.13 6.35 -11.21
N GLY A 182 5.09 6.69 -10.45
CA GLY A 182 4.62 5.86 -9.34
C GLY A 182 5.51 5.99 -8.12
N HIS A 183 5.06 5.38 -7.03
CA HIS A 183 5.69 5.58 -5.72
C HIS A 183 6.90 4.66 -5.53
N HIS A 184 7.87 5.15 -4.76
CA HIS A 184 9.09 4.41 -4.47
C HIS A 184 9.52 4.61 -3.02
N ASN A 185 9.82 3.54 -2.30
CA ASN A 185 10.52 3.63 -1.03
C ASN A 185 12.01 3.81 -1.26
N VAL A 186 12.62 4.80 -0.63
CA VAL A 186 14.07 5.01 -0.59
C VAL A 186 14.57 4.54 0.77
N LEU A 187 15.33 3.45 0.79
CA LEU A 187 15.74 2.73 1.98
C LEU A 187 17.24 2.93 2.24
N PHE A 188 17.63 3.06 3.51
CA PHE A 188 19.03 3.19 3.93
C PHE A 188 19.44 2.11 4.91
N LYS A 189 20.71 1.69 4.81
CA LYS A 189 21.29 0.69 5.71
C LYS A 189 21.47 1.22 7.13
N ASP A 190 22.11 2.38 7.25
CA ASP A 190 22.63 2.90 8.51
C ASP A 190 21.55 3.66 9.31
N ASP A 191 21.70 3.70 10.63
CA ASP A 191 20.88 4.54 11.53
C ASP A 191 21.69 5.68 12.17
N ASN A 192 22.98 5.81 11.81
CA ASN A 192 23.81 6.92 12.23
C ASN A 192 23.48 8.17 11.37
N PRO A 193 23.07 9.30 11.98
CA PRO A 193 22.75 10.52 11.23
C PRO A 193 23.87 11.02 10.31
N ALA A 194 25.14 10.70 10.60
CA ALA A 194 26.27 11.08 9.76
C ALA A 194 26.40 10.26 8.47
N LEU A 195 25.69 9.13 8.38
CA LEU A 195 25.65 8.22 7.23
C LEU A 195 24.28 8.24 6.53
N LEU A 196 23.51 9.30 6.78
CA LEU A 196 22.16 9.48 6.27
C LEU A 196 21.99 10.86 5.63
N PRO A 197 21.10 11.01 4.65
CA PRO A 197 20.73 12.30 4.10
C PRO A 197 20.24 13.24 5.22
N ALA A 198 20.67 14.50 5.17
CA ALA A 198 20.25 15.50 6.16
C ALA A 198 18.73 15.79 6.10
N ARG A 199 18.08 15.44 4.99
CA ARG A 199 16.65 15.57 4.74
C ARG A 199 16.19 14.58 3.65
N PRO A 200 14.89 14.23 3.63
CA PRO A 200 14.28 13.48 2.53
C PRO A 200 14.21 14.30 1.23
N ILE A 201 14.06 13.60 0.10
CA ILE A 201 13.78 14.18 -1.22
C ILE A 201 12.35 13.79 -1.59
N ALA A 202 11.46 14.77 -1.72
CA ALA A 202 10.05 14.55 -2.05
C ALA A 202 9.79 14.50 -3.55
N ALA A 203 8.68 13.92 -3.96
CA ALA A 203 8.25 13.94 -5.35
C ALA A 203 7.71 15.32 -5.75
N ALA A 204 8.08 15.75 -6.95
CA ALA A 204 7.36 16.81 -7.65
C ALA A 204 6.26 16.18 -8.51
N GLY A 205 5.03 16.68 -8.41
CA GLY A 205 3.88 16.13 -9.14
C GLY A 205 2.56 16.78 -8.78
N VAL A 206 1.46 16.20 -9.27
CA VAL A 206 0.09 16.70 -9.00
C VAL A 206 -0.43 16.32 -7.61
N GLY A 207 0.29 15.44 -6.90
CA GLY A 207 -0.06 14.92 -5.58
C GLY A 207 -1.09 13.79 -5.62
N VAL A 208 -1.24 13.08 -4.50
CA VAL A 208 -2.29 12.08 -4.26
C VAL A 208 -3.43 12.76 -3.49
N ALA A 209 -4.69 12.43 -3.76
CA ALA A 209 -5.84 13.06 -3.10
C ALA A 209 -5.85 12.92 -1.57
N THR A 210 -5.22 11.88 -1.04
CA THR A 210 -5.09 11.57 0.40
C THR A 210 -3.87 12.22 1.04
N VAL A 211 -2.86 12.60 0.26
CA VAL A 211 -1.65 13.27 0.75
C VAL A 211 -1.87 14.78 0.73
N ALA A 212 -1.82 15.39 1.91
CA ALA A 212 -2.13 16.80 2.08
C ALA A 212 -1.12 17.71 1.34
N THR A 213 -1.63 18.65 0.55
CA THR A 213 -0.78 19.69 -0.05
C THR A 213 -0.15 20.59 1.02
N ARG A 214 1.08 21.05 0.79
CA ARG A 214 1.83 21.95 1.69
C ARG A 214 1.29 23.39 1.63
N SER A 215 -0.01 23.58 1.82
CA SER A 215 -0.67 24.88 1.71
C SER A 215 -1.92 24.98 2.60
N SER A 216 -2.40 26.21 2.80
CA SER A 216 -3.57 26.46 3.64
C SER A 216 -4.88 25.81 3.14
N SER A 217 -4.93 25.35 1.87
CA SER A 217 -6.10 24.68 1.30
C SER A 217 -6.30 23.27 1.83
N ALA A 218 -5.24 22.62 2.32
CA ALA A 218 -5.30 21.28 2.92
C ALA A 218 -5.76 21.29 4.39
N ARG A 219 -6.02 22.46 4.97
CA ARG A 219 -6.55 22.57 6.33
C ARG A 219 -7.98 22.06 6.41
N GLN A 220 -8.28 21.41 7.52
CA GLN A 220 -9.63 21.06 7.92
C GLN A 220 -10.40 22.29 8.43
N SER A 221 -11.72 22.24 8.32
CA SER A 221 -12.59 23.34 8.76
C SER A 221 -12.43 23.59 10.27
N ALA A 222 -12.25 24.86 10.65
CA ALA A 222 -12.21 25.26 12.07
C ALA A 222 -13.53 24.96 12.81
N LEU A 223 -14.64 24.76 12.07
CA LEU A 223 -15.91 24.35 12.65
C LEU A 223 -15.85 22.98 13.32
N LEU A 224 -14.90 22.11 12.95
CA LEU A 224 -14.75 20.79 13.59
C LEU A 224 -14.50 20.92 15.10
N GLY A 225 -13.73 21.92 15.55
CA GLY A 225 -13.53 22.16 16.98
C GLY A 225 -14.77 22.69 17.71
N LEU A 226 -15.79 23.17 16.99
CA LEU A 226 -17.08 23.55 17.56
C LEU A 226 -18.06 22.37 17.55
N LEU A 227 -18.02 21.56 16.49
CA LEU A 227 -18.86 20.35 16.34
C LEU A 227 -18.39 19.22 17.24
N ASP A 228 -17.09 19.16 17.55
CA ASP A 228 -16.50 18.22 18.48
C ASP A 228 -15.51 18.94 19.42
N PRO A 229 -16.03 19.64 20.44
CA PRO A 229 -15.20 20.41 21.36
C PRO A 229 -14.22 19.58 22.21
N ARG A 230 -14.51 18.28 22.38
CA ARG A 230 -13.69 17.36 23.16
C ARG A 230 -12.35 17.08 22.49
N HIS A 231 -12.33 17.02 21.16
CA HIS A 231 -11.14 16.72 20.38
C HIS A 231 -10.62 17.92 19.56
N ARG A 232 -11.07 19.14 19.90
CA ARG A 232 -10.71 20.38 19.18
C ARG A 232 -9.19 20.57 19.01
N ASP A 233 -8.42 20.19 20.03
CA ASP A 233 -6.96 20.41 20.05
C ASP A 233 -6.26 19.43 19.10
N TYR A 234 -6.84 18.24 18.85
CA TYR A 234 -6.36 17.28 17.87
C TYR A 234 -6.59 17.79 16.43
N TYR A 235 -7.78 18.30 16.12
CA TYR A 235 -8.05 18.95 14.82
C TYR A 235 -7.16 20.18 14.60
N ALA A 236 -6.95 20.98 15.66
CA ALA A 236 -6.04 22.12 15.60
C ALA A 236 -4.58 21.67 15.35
N SER A 237 -4.16 20.54 15.93
CA SER A 237 -2.82 19.97 15.69
C SER A 237 -2.60 19.64 14.21
N TYR A 238 -3.58 19.02 13.54
CA TYR A 238 -3.51 18.75 12.10
C TYR A 238 -3.36 20.06 11.31
N ASN A 239 -4.21 21.06 11.57
CA ASN A 239 -4.13 22.35 10.88
C ASN A 239 -2.81 23.10 11.13
N ASN A 240 -2.29 23.02 12.34
CA ASN A 240 -0.98 23.60 12.69
C ASN A 240 0.14 22.90 11.93
N TRP A 241 0.09 21.57 11.82
CA TRP A 241 1.06 20.78 11.08
C TRP A 241 1.08 21.12 9.58
N ILE A 242 -0.09 21.24 8.94
CA ILE A 242 -0.20 21.72 7.55
C ILE A 242 0.48 23.08 7.37
N MET A 243 0.31 24.00 8.34
CA MET A 243 0.97 25.30 8.28
C MET A 243 2.47 25.22 8.53
N GLN A 244 2.95 24.27 9.36
CA GLN A 244 4.37 24.00 9.51
C GLN A 244 4.97 23.46 8.20
N MET A 245 4.31 22.52 7.53
CA MET A 245 4.70 22.04 6.20
C MET A 245 4.81 23.18 5.19
N ALA A 246 3.79 24.04 5.11
CA ALA A 246 3.76 25.20 4.22
C ALA A 246 4.83 26.25 4.54
N SER A 247 5.35 26.28 5.78
CA SER A 247 6.38 27.24 6.20
C SER A 247 7.81 26.81 5.84
N VAL A 248 8.03 25.55 5.47
CA VAL A 248 9.35 25.05 5.04
C VAL A 248 9.64 25.59 3.63
N PRO A 249 10.71 26.38 3.43
CA PRO A 249 11.02 26.94 2.12
C PRO A 249 11.50 25.86 1.14
N PRO A 250 11.22 25.98 -0.16
CA PRO A 250 11.78 25.06 -1.17
C PRO A 250 13.30 25.19 -1.23
N CYS A 251 14.00 24.09 -1.49
CA CYS A 251 15.44 24.11 -1.73
C CYS A 251 15.81 24.74 -3.08
N GLU A 252 16.97 25.37 -3.15
CA GLU A 252 17.51 25.94 -4.39
C GLU A 252 18.00 24.84 -5.34
N ARG A 253 17.36 24.70 -6.50
CA ARG A 253 17.59 23.54 -7.41
C ARG A 253 19.00 23.44 -7.99
N ALA A 254 19.73 24.55 -8.07
CA ALA A 254 21.08 24.58 -8.64
C ALA A 254 22.19 24.16 -7.65
N ILE A 255 21.84 23.95 -6.37
CA ILE A 255 22.77 23.55 -5.32
C ILE A 255 22.67 22.03 -5.13
N ARG A 256 23.81 21.36 -4.99
CA ARG A 256 23.88 19.93 -4.73
C ARG A 256 23.24 19.57 -3.39
N SER A 257 22.67 18.38 -3.28
CA SER A 257 21.97 17.91 -2.08
C SER A 257 22.80 18.04 -0.80
N PRO A 258 24.08 17.64 -0.71
CA PRO A 258 24.85 17.82 0.52
C PRO A 258 25.09 19.28 0.93
N ASP A 259 25.08 20.21 -0.03
CA ASP A 259 25.42 21.63 0.17
C ASP A 259 24.19 22.51 0.49
N LEU A 260 22.99 21.94 0.38
CA LEU A 260 21.72 22.60 0.68
C LEU A 260 21.46 22.70 2.20
N PRO A 261 20.74 23.74 2.67
CA PRO A 261 20.34 23.88 4.07
C PRO A 261 19.51 22.68 4.58
N PRO A 262 19.72 22.21 5.82
CA PRO A 262 18.99 21.04 6.35
C PRO A 262 17.49 21.29 6.59
N ASP A 263 17.04 22.54 6.50
CA ASP A 263 15.68 22.99 6.80
C ASP A 263 14.88 23.44 5.55
N CYS A 264 15.33 23.11 4.34
CA CYS A 264 14.57 23.32 3.10
C CYS A 264 13.85 22.05 2.62
N PHE A 265 12.84 22.22 1.77
CA PHE A 265 12.06 21.15 1.14
C PHE A 265 12.62 20.82 -0.25
N GLU A 266 13.30 19.69 -0.36
CA GLU A 266 13.95 19.25 -1.60
C GLU A 266 13.02 18.35 -2.42
N THR A 267 13.01 18.52 -3.75
CA THR A 267 12.16 17.72 -4.63
C THR A 267 12.90 17.16 -5.84
N ALA A 268 12.38 16.04 -6.37
CA ALA A 268 12.74 15.42 -7.64
C ALA A 268 11.47 15.04 -8.42
N ALA A 269 11.43 15.29 -9.73
CA ALA A 269 10.25 15.05 -10.57
C ALA A 269 10.26 13.67 -11.25
N THR A 270 11.44 13.11 -11.47
CA THR A 270 11.65 11.82 -12.15
C THR A 270 12.55 10.91 -11.32
N PRO A 271 12.52 9.58 -11.55
CA PRO A 271 13.49 8.67 -10.96
C PRO A 271 14.93 9.08 -11.26
N GLY A 272 15.24 9.52 -12.48
CA GLY A 272 16.58 9.99 -12.84
C GLY A 272 17.06 11.18 -12.00
N GLU A 273 16.21 12.17 -11.76
CA GLU A 273 16.53 13.29 -10.87
C GLU A 273 16.73 12.83 -9.41
N LEU A 274 15.89 11.91 -8.93
CA LEU A 274 16.02 11.32 -7.59
C LEU A 274 17.35 10.59 -7.45
N PHE A 275 17.71 9.76 -8.43
CA PHE A 275 18.95 8.99 -8.46
C PHE A 275 20.18 9.90 -8.45
N GLY A 276 20.20 10.94 -9.28
CA GLY A 276 21.28 11.92 -9.29
C GLY A 276 21.48 12.59 -7.92
N LYS A 277 20.40 12.93 -7.22
CA LYS A 277 20.47 13.49 -5.86
C LYS A 277 20.95 12.47 -4.82
N LEU A 278 20.55 11.21 -4.94
CA LEU A 278 21.07 10.14 -4.08
C LEU A 278 22.56 9.89 -4.32
N ASP A 279 23.03 9.99 -5.57
CA ASP A 279 24.45 9.91 -5.93
C ASP A 279 25.24 11.07 -5.35
N GLU A 280 24.67 12.28 -5.32
CA GLU A 280 25.31 13.44 -4.69
C GLU A 280 25.56 13.22 -3.20
N TRP A 281 24.64 12.57 -2.49
CA TRP A 281 24.81 12.16 -1.09
C TRP A 281 25.83 11.02 -0.94
N GLY A 282 25.80 10.02 -1.82
CA GLY A 282 26.75 8.92 -1.85
C GLY A 282 26.55 7.84 -0.77
N PHE A 283 25.40 7.80 -0.10
CA PHE A 283 25.07 6.77 0.88
C PHE A 283 24.50 5.51 0.22
N ASP A 284 24.75 4.33 0.80
CA ASP A 284 24.18 3.08 0.31
C ASP A 284 22.66 3.07 0.47
N ASN A 285 21.97 2.80 -0.63
CA ASN A 285 20.51 2.81 -0.70
C ASN A 285 19.96 1.73 -1.61
N ILE A 286 18.68 1.43 -1.39
CA ILE A 286 17.82 0.64 -2.25
C ILE A 286 16.59 1.48 -2.54
N VAL A 287 16.14 1.50 -3.78
CA VAL A 287 14.87 2.13 -4.17
C VAL A 287 13.90 1.03 -4.59
N VAL A 288 12.73 0.96 -3.95
CA VAL A 288 11.74 -0.10 -4.16
C VAL A 288 10.45 0.52 -4.71
N PRO A 289 10.13 0.31 -6.00
CA PRO A 289 8.83 0.69 -6.54
C PRO A 289 7.71 -0.12 -5.87
N HIS A 290 6.58 0.50 -5.58
CA HIS A 290 5.45 -0.12 -4.90
C HIS A 290 4.10 0.47 -5.34
N GLY A 291 2.99 -0.19 -4.95
CA GLY A 291 1.63 0.23 -5.31
C GLY A 291 1.38 0.38 -6.83
N THR A 292 2.22 -0.23 -7.67
CA THR A 292 2.41 0.21 -9.06
C THR A 292 1.20 -0.04 -9.94
N ALA A 293 0.43 -1.10 -9.66
CA ALA A 293 -0.79 -1.42 -10.39
C ALA A 293 -2.06 -0.76 -9.80
N TRP A 294 -1.93 0.04 -8.74
CA TRP A 294 -3.06 0.65 -8.03
C TRP A 294 -3.62 1.84 -8.78
N GLY A 295 -4.80 1.65 -9.38
CA GLY A 295 -5.52 2.66 -10.15
C GLY A 295 -6.14 3.78 -9.32
N PHE A 296 -5.95 3.77 -8.00
CA PHE A 296 -6.33 4.86 -7.12
C PHE A 296 -5.59 6.16 -7.43
N TYR A 297 -4.30 6.06 -7.79
CA TYR A 297 -3.50 7.21 -8.22
C TYR A 297 -2.93 7.03 -9.63
N SER A 298 -2.80 5.80 -10.13
CA SER A 298 -2.18 5.52 -11.42
C SER A 298 -3.14 5.86 -12.58
N PRO A 299 -2.78 6.79 -13.49
CA PRO A 299 -3.60 7.12 -14.66
C PRO A 299 -3.87 5.91 -15.56
N PRO A 300 -5.00 5.88 -16.31
CA PRO A 300 -5.25 4.86 -17.32
C PRO A 300 -4.11 4.81 -18.36
N ASN A 301 -3.74 3.60 -18.76
CA ASN A 301 -2.63 3.29 -19.68
C ASN A 301 -1.20 3.56 -19.16
N SER A 302 -1.04 3.86 -17.86
CA SER A 302 0.29 3.85 -17.22
C SER A 302 1.01 2.53 -17.52
N SER A 303 2.31 2.62 -17.79
CA SER A 303 3.14 1.51 -18.27
C SER A 303 4.52 1.54 -17.64
N TRP A 304 5.21 0.40 -17.55
CA TRP A 304 6.64 0.38 -17.20
C TRP A 304 7.54 0.92 -18.32
N THR A 305 7.06 0.94 -19.56
CA THR A 305 7.87 1.24 -20.75
C THR A 305 8.54 2.61 -20.72
N HIS A 306 7.89 3.65 -20.22
CA HIS A 306 8.48 5.00 -20.18
C HIS A 306 9.48 5.20 -19.04
N GLN A 307 9.52 4.27 -18.07
CA GLN A 307 10.48 4.29 -16.96
C GLN A 307 11.72 3.45 -17.26
N LEU A 308 11.60 2.45 -18.15
CA LEU A 308 12.69 1.59 -18.57
C LEU A 308 13.58 2.30 -19.61
N THR A 309 14.24 3.38 -19.18
CA THR A 309 15.20 4.17 -19.97
C THR A 309 16.51 4.32 -19.19
N GLU A 310 17.63 4.58 -19.88
CA GLU A 310 18.92 4.81 -19.21
C GLU A 310 18.86 5.96 -18.19
N GLU A 311 17.99 6.95 -18.42
CA GLU A 311 17.80 8.09 -17.53
C GLU A 311 17.05 7.73 -16.24
N ASN A 312 16.02 6.87 -16.31
CA ASN A 312 15.09 6.62 -15.21
C ASN A 312 15.21 5.23 -14.58
N HIS A 313 16.18 4.43 -14.99
CA HIS A 313 16.38 3.08 -14.49
C HIS A 313 17.82 2.85 -14.03
N ASP A 314 17.97 2.29 -12.83
CA ASP A 314 19.24 1.88 -12.24
C ASP A 314 19.08 0.46 -11.66
N ALA A 315 19.71 -0.52 -12.30
CA ALA A 315 19.57 -1.93 -11.93
C ALA A 315 20.16 -2.29 -10.56
N GLN A 316 21.12 -1.51 -10.05
CA GLN A 316 21.76 -1.77 -8.76
C GLN A 316 20.95 -1.17 -7.60
N ARG A 317 20.35 -0.01 -7.86
CA ARG A 317 19.52 0.72 -6.90
C ARG A 317 18.09 0.18 -6.86
N VAL A 318 17.47 -0.01 -8.02
CA VAL A 318 16.11 -0.53 -8.20
C VAL A 318 16.15 -2.06 -8.38
N SER A 319 16.71 -2.72 -7.37
CA SER A 319 16.94 -4.18 -7.39
C SER A 319 15.80 -4.99 -6.79
N LEU A 320 14.82 -4.34 -6.16
CA LEU A 320 13.65 -4.94 -5.53
C LEU A 320 12.36 -4.28 -6.04
N ILE A 321 11.25 -5.01 -5.98
CA ILE A 321 9.90 -4.49 -6.24
C ILE A 321 8.93 -5.06 -5.21
N GLU A 322 8.00 -4.22 -4.77
CA GLU A 322 6.89 -4.68 -3.96
C GLU A 322 5.83 -5.34 -4.84
N VAL A 323 5.59 -6.63 -4.60
CA VAL A 323 4.63 -7.43 -5.36
C VAL A 323 3.22 -7.37 -4.77
N TYR A 324 3.11 -7.06 -3.47
CA TYR A 324 1.86 -7.07 -2.71
C TYR A 324 1.96 -6.13 -1.49
N SER A 325 0.89 -5.38 -1.22
CA SER A 325 0.73 -4.61 0.01
C SER A 325 -0.72 -4.58 0.51
N GLY A 326 -0.98 -3.76 1.53
CA GLY A 326 -2.33 -3.44 2.00
C GLY A 326 -3.24 -2.89 0.89
N HIS A 327 -2.67 -2.33 -0.19
CA HIS A 327 -3.43 -1.80 -1.33
C HIS A 327 -3.64 -2.81 -2.47
N GLY A 328 -3.21 -4.05 -2.27
CA GLY A 328 -3.50 -5.19 -3.12
C GLY A 328 -2.31 -5.72 -3.92
N ASN A 329 -2.59 -6.75 -4.71
CA ASN A 329 -1.63 -7.52 -5.48
C ASN A 329 -1.31 -6.82 -6.81
N SER A 330 -0.04 -6.49 -7.03
CA SER A 330 0.47 -5.86 -8.27
C SER A 330 1.14 -6.87 -9.22
N GLU A 331 1.09 -8.16 -8.92
CA GLU A 331 1.85 -9.17 -9.64
C GLU A 331 1.38 -9.47 -11.07
N PRO A 332 0.12 -9.90 -11.31
CA PRO A 332 -0.23 -10.55 -12.57
C PRO A 332 -0.46 -9.57 -13.73
N PHE A 333 0.04 -9.90 -14.91
CA PHE A 333 -0.38 -9.27 -16.14
C PHE A 333 -1.70 -9.90 -16.62
N ARG A 334 -2.61 -9.06 -17.13
CA ARG A 334 -3.86 -9.45 -17.79
C ARG A 334 -4.04 -8.60 -19.04
N ASP A 335 -4.40 -9.23 -20.15
CA ASP A 335 -4.52 -8.55 -21.44
C ASP A 335 -5.88 -7.84 -21.61
N PHE A 336 -6.11 -6.87 -20.73
CA PHE A 336 -7.21 -5.92 -20.86
C PHE A 336 -6.69 -4.49 -20.80
N ALA A 337 -7.51 -3.54 -21.25
CA ALA A 337 -7.20 -2.12 -21.20
C ALA A 337 -8.39 -1.32 -20.69
N SER A 338 -8.12 -0.23 -19.96
CA SER A 338 -9.15 0.72 -19.54
C SER A 338 -9.64 1.62 -20.68
N ARG A 339 -8.77 1.89 -21.66
CA ARG A 339 -9.04 2.60 -22.92
C ARG A 339 -7.97 2.23 -23.94
N VAL A 340 -8.30 2.32 -25.23
CA VAL A 340 -7.37 2.04 -26.34
C VAL A 340 -7.42 3.16 -27.37
N LYS A 341 -6.35 3.34 -28.16
CA LYS A 341 -6.35 4.27 -29.29
C LYS A 341 -6.83 3.55 -30.55
N ASN A 342 -7.70 4.20 -31.32
CA ASN A 342 -8.05 3.73 -32.67
C ASN A 342 -6.97 4.12 -33.70
N GLU A 343 -7.20 3.81 -34.98
CA GLU A 343 -6.28 4.15 -36.08
C GLU A 343 -6.01 5.65 -36.23
N ASP A 344 -7.00 6.48 -35.88
CA ASP A 344 -6.90 7.95 -35.90
C ASP A 344 -6.16 8.54 -34.68
N GLY A 345 -5.79 7.70 -33.71
CA GLY A 345 -5.14 8.09 -32.46
C GLY A 345 -6.11 8.55 -31.35
N ASP A 346 -7.40 8.46 -31.58
CA ASP A 346 -8.48 8.80 -30.65
C ASP A 346 -8.66 7.72 -29.58
N TRP A 347 -8.85 8.14 -28.32
CA TRP A 347 -9.24 7.23 -27.25
C TRP A 347 -10.67 6.71 -27.48
N ILE A 348 -10.81 5.38 -27.38
CA ILE A 348 -12.07 4.65 -27.42
C ILE A 348 -12.19 3.71 -26.22
N CYS A 349 -13.43 3.44 -25.83
CA CYS A 349 -13.76 2.48 -24.77
C CYS A 349 -13.76 1.06 -25.35
N PRO A 350 -12.94 0.13 -24.84
CA PRO A 350 -12.96 -1.26 -25.28
C PRO A 350 -14.25 -1.95 -24.82
N ASP A 351 -14.57 -3.06 -25.49
CA ASP A 351 -15.68 -3.92 -25.09
C ASP A 351 -15.34 -4.68 -23.79
N PRO A 352 -16.34 -5.02 -22.95
CA PRO A 352 -16.15 -5.88 -21.80
C PRO A 352 -15.59 -7.25 -22.16
N GLN A 353 -14.78 -7.81 -21.27
CA GLN A 353 -14.22 -9.16 -21.35
C GLN A 353 -14.66 -9.98 -20.13
N ASP A 354 -14.55 -11.30 -20.20
CA ASP A 354 -14.97 -12.21 -19.11
C ASP A 354 -14.32 -11.85 -17.77
N ASN A 355 -13.04 -11.47 -17.78
CA ASN A 355 -12.27 -11.13 -16.60
C ASN A 355 -12.21 -9.62 -16.27
N TYR A 356 -12.84 -8.74 -17.07
CA TYR A 356 -12.75 -7.29 -16.90
C TYR A 356 -13.88 -6.52 -17.59
N MET A 357 -14.60 -5.68 -16.83
CA MET A 357 -15.55 -4.70 -17.38
C MET A 357 -14.95 -3.27 -17.33
N PRO A 358 -14.69 -2.60 -18.47
CA PRO A 358 -14.19 -1.23 -18.47
C PRO A 358 -15.18 -0.24 -17.80
N SER A 359 -14.69 0.64 -16.92
CA SER A 359 -15.53 1.68 -16.31
C SER A 359 -16.15 2.63 -17.33
N CYS A 360 -15.47 2.93 -18.45
CA CYS A 360 -16.07 3.70 -19.53
C CYS A 360 -17.33 3.03 -20.11
N TRP A 361 -17.37 1.69 -20.15
CA TRP A 361 -18.53 0.95 -20.63
C TRP A 361 -19.69 1.13 -19.67
N ARG A 362 -19.43 0.92 -18.37
CA ARG A 362 -20.42 1.11 -17.31
C ARG A 362 -20.94 2.54 -17.25
N ALA A 363 -20.09 3.54 -17.48
CA ALA A 363 -20.51 4.94 -17.59
C ALA A 363 -21.58 5.14 -18.69
N GLY A 364 -21.40 4.47 -19.84
CA GLY A 364 -22.38 4.44 -20.91
C GLY A 364 -23.71 3.81 -20.47
N GLU A 365 -23.66 2.67 -19.79
CA GLU A 365 -24.86 1.97 -19.30
C GLU A 365 -25.63 2.81 -18.27
N ILE A 366 -24.93 3.43 -17.29
CA ILE A 366 -25.57 4.29 -16.29
C ILE A 366 -26.33 5.44 -16.96
N ILE A 367 -25.70 6.14 -17.90
CA ILE A 367 -26.32 7.26 -18.62
C ILE A 367 -27.50 6.78 -19.48
N ARG A 368 -27.36 5.61 -20.13
CA ARG A 368 -28.42 5.00 -20.92
C ARG A 368 -29.64 4.67 -20.08
N ASP A 369 -29.46 4.00 -18.95
CA ASP A 369 -30.53 3.58 -18.05
C ASP A 369 -31.27 4.79 -17.49
N ARG A 370 -30.54 5.82 -17.07
CA ARG A 370 -31.11 7.09 -16.60
C ARG A 370 -31.89 7.81 -17.70
N CYS A 371 -31.36 7.85 -18.93
CA CYS A 371 -32.05 8.40 -20.08
C CYS A 371 -33.36 7.65 -20.37
N LEU A 372 -33.38 6.31 -20.29
CA LEU A 372 -34.59 5.51 -20.53
C LEU A 372 -35.70 5.74 -19.50
N LEU A 373 -35.35 6.18 -18.29
CA LEU A 373 -36.32 6.60 -17.28
C LEU A 373 -36.96 7.97 -17.60
N GLU A 374 -36.25 8.82 -18.34
CA GLU A 374 -36.69 10.17 -18.71
C GLU A 374 -37.37 10.24 -20.09
N THR A 375 -36.92 9.41 -21.04
CA THR A 375 -37.41 9.35 -22.42
C THR A 375 -37.63 7.92 -22.88
N SER A 376 -38.63 7.69 -23.73
CA SER A 376 -38.88 6.37 -24.34
C SER A 376 -38.07 6.13 -25.63
N SER A 377 -37.14 7.01 -25.99
CA SER A 377 -36.34 6.93 -27.22
C SER A 377 -35.04 6.16 -27.03
N ALA A 378 -35.04 4.86 -27.36
CA ALA A 378 -33.84 4.02 -27.25
C ALA A 378 -32.64 4.57 -28.05
N GLY A 379 -32.87 5.04 -29.29
CA GLY A 379 -31.78 5.56 -30.13
C GLY A 379 -31.13 6.85 -29.60
N GLU A 380 -31.89 7.68 -28.88
CA GLU A 380 -31.33 8.84 -28.19
C GLU A 380 -30.47 8.41 -27.00
N CYS A 381 -30.95 7.48 -26.18
CA CYS A 381 -30.22 6.98 -25.03
C CYS A 381 -28.95 6.21 -25.43
N ASP A 382 -28.99 5.45 -26.53
CA ASP A 382 -27.82 4.80 -27.10
C ASP A 382 -26.77 5.84 -27.56
N ALA A 383 -27.21 6.95 -28.16
CA ALA A 383 -26.31 8.04 -28.54
C ALA A 383 -25.68 8.74 -27.33
N ARG A 384 -26.44 8.93 -26.23
CA ARG A 384 -25.91 9.44 -24.96
C ARG A 384 -24.92 8.47 -24.31
N ALA A 385 -25.19 7.17 -24.37
CA ALA A 385 -24.27 6.13 -23.90
C ALA A 385 -22.92 6.16 -24.63
N ILE A 386 -22.94 6.33 -25.96
CA ILE A 386 -21.73 6.48 -26.79
C ILE A 386 -20.96 7.74 -26.39
N ARG A 387 -21.67 8.87 -26.19
CA ARG A 387 -21.05 10.13 -25.74
C ARG A 387 -20.41 9.97 -24.37
N ALA A 388 -21.09 9.31 -23.42
CA ALA A 388 -20.59 9.06 -22.08
C ALA A 388 -19.31 8.21 -22.10
N ARG A 389 -19.28 7.14 -22.91
CA ARG A 389 -18.07 6.33 -23.14
C ARG A 389 -16.91 7.18 -23.66
N LYS A 390 -17.15 8.05 -24.66
CA LYS A 390 -16.12 8.93 -25.23
C LYS A 390 -15.63 9.98 -24.22
N ASN A 391 -16.54 10.60 -23.47
CA ASN A 391 -16.18 11.58 -22.44
C ASN A 391 -15.31 10.94 -21.35
N PHE A 392 -15.69 9.75 -20.86
CA PHE A 392 -14.92 9.03 -19.85
C PHE A 392 -13.47 8.77 -20.30
N VAL A 393 -13.28 8.18 -21.49
CA VAL A 393 -11.92 7.83 -21.97
C VAL A 393 -11.07 9.04 -22.37
N SER A 394 -11.70 10.20 -22.54
CA SER A 394 -11.03 11.47 -22.84
C SER A 394 -10.45 12.15 -21.59
N VAL A 395 -10.72 11.63 -20.39
CA VAL A 395 -10.07 12.08 -19.16
C VAL A 395 -8.72 11.37 -19.01
N ASP A 396 -7.63 12.13 -18.92
CA ASP A 396 -6.28 11.56 -18.87
C ASP A 396 -5.89 10.97 -17.52
N GLY A 397 -6.39 11.54 -16.42
CA GLY A 397 -6.14 11.08 -15.06
C GLY A 397 -7.14 10.00 -14.58
N ILE A 398 -7.23 9.85 -13.27
CA ILE A 398 -8.12 8.88 -12.60
C ILE A 398 -9.60 9.32 -12.54
N TYR A 399 -9.91 10.54 -12.97
CA TYR A 399 -11.19 11.21 -12.70
C TYR A 399 -12.32 10.86 -13.68
N GLY A 400 -12.16 9.81 -14.50
CA GLY A 400 -13.14 9.43 -15.52
C GLY A 400 -14.55 9.21 -14.96
N HIS A 401 -14.68 8.65 -13.76
CA HIS A 401 -15.99 8.43 -13.12
C HIS A 401 -16.78 9.74 -12.89
N MET A 402 -16.11 10.88 -12.75
CA MET A 402 -16.75 12.18 -12.55
C MET A 402 -17.52 12.67 -13.79
N THR A 403 -17.30 12.06 -14.96
CA THR A 403 -18.09 12.38 -16.17
C THR A 403 -19.53 11.89 -16.08
N VAL A 404 -19.91 11.12 -15.05
CA VAL A 404 -21.27 10.63 -14.79
C VAL A 404 -21.83 11.32 -13.54
N PRO A 405 -22.57 12.44 -13.69
CA PRO A 405 -23.02 13.24 -12.55
C PRO A 405 -23.94 12.47 -11.60
N GLY A 406 -23.70 12.57 -10.30
CA GLY A 406 -24.52 11.92 -9.27
C GLY A 406 -24.49 10.38 -9.29
N ALA A 407 -23.49 9.75 -9.90
CA ALA A 407 -23.26 8.31 -9.74
C ALA A 407 -22.79 7.97 -8.33
N THR A 408 -23.32 6.90 -7.73
CA THR A 408 -22.87 6.37 -6.44
C THR A 408 -21.87 5.23 -6.62
N ALA A 409 -21.24 4.76 -5.53
CA ALA A 409 -20.30 3.64 -5.58
C ALA A 409 -20.94 2.37 -6.17
N GLU A 410 -22.19 2.11 -5.81
CA GLU A 410 -22.99 0.95 -6.23
C GLU A 410 -23.35 1.01 -7.73
N ASP A 411 -23.54 2.20 -8.30
CA ASP A 411 -23.81 2.37 -9.73
C ASP A 411 -22.69 1.77 -10.59
N TRP A 412 -21.45 1.73 -10.10
CA TRP A 412 -20.28 1.26 -10.85
C TRP A 412 -20.08 -0.25 -10.84
N ILE A 413 -20.81 -0.99 -9.99
CA ILE A 413 -20.68 -2.46 -9.81
C ILE A 413 -19.18 -2.83 -9.73
N ASP A 414 -18.74 -3.81 -10.52
CA ASP A 414 -17.36 -4.33 -10.55
C ASP A 414 -16.51 -3.71 -11.67
N SER A 415 -16.97 -2.62 -12.28
CA SER A 415 -16.24 -2.01 -13.38
C SER A 415 -14.86 -1.51 -12.95
N GLY A 416 -13.89 -1.66 -13.84
CA GLY A 416 -12.48 -1.31 -13.60
C GLY A 416 -11.70 -2.35 -12.80
N GLN A 417 -12.31 -3.46 -12.38
CA GLN A 417 -11.67 -4.44 -11.50
C GLN A 417 -11.25 -5.71 -12.25
N ALA A 418 -10.10 -6.28 -11.86
CA ALA A 418 -9.63 -7.56 -12.39
C ALA A 418 -10.30 -8.71 -11.62
N ARG A 419 -11.06 -9.56 -12.32
CA ARG A 419 -11.89 -10.61 -11.67
C ARG A 419 -11.13 -11.88 -11.30
N ASP A 420 -10.02 -12.18 -11.97
CA ASP A 420 -9.27 -13.44 -11.86
C ASP A 420 -7.87 -13.24 -11.23
N VAL A 421 -7.78 -12.25 -10.35
CA VAL A 421 -6.57 -11.88 -9.62
C VAL A 421 -6.81 -12.05 -8.13
N PHE A 422 -5.85 -12.64 -7.42
CA PHE A 422 -5.91 -12.74 -5.97
C PHE A 422 -5.72 -11.37 -5.34
N LEU A 423 -6.69 -10.93 -4.54
CA LEU A 423 -6.69 -9.66 -3.81
C LEU A 423 -6.14 -8.51 -4.69
N PRO A 424 -6.80 -8.19 -5.81
CA PRO A 424 -6.29 -7.24 -6.79
C PRO A 424 -6.18 -5.83 -6.20
N ALA A 425 -5.27 -5.03 -6.75
CA ALA A 425 -5.30 -3.59 -6.52
C ALA A 425 -6.55 -2.98 -7.20
N PHE A 426 -7.15 -1.98 -6.56
CA PHE A 426 -8.32 -1.25 -7.09
C PHE A 426 -8.01 -0.59 -8.44
N ASN A 427 -8.96 -0.64 -9.39
CA ASN A 427 -8.83 -0.06 -10.73
C ASN A 427 -7.55 -0.51 -11.46
N TYR A 428 -7.28 -1.82 -11.44
CA TYR A 428 -6.03 -2.46 -11.82
C TYR A 428 -5.37 -1.92 -13.10
N ARG A 429 -4.04 -1.75 -13.10
CA ARG A 429 -3.24 -1.30 -14.24
C ARG A 429 -2.31 -2.41 -14.77
N PRO A 430 -2.73 -3.21 -15.77
CA PRO A 430 -1.95 -4.36 -16.22
C PRO A 430 -0.53 -4.04 -16.68
N LYS A 431 -0.32 -2.93 -17.40
CA LYS A 431 1.00 -2.52 -17.89
C LYS A 431 1.92 -1.96 -16.79
N LYS A 432 1.43 -1.84 -15.55
CA LYS A 432 2.23 -1.58 -14.35
C LYS A 432 2.31 -2.79 -13.42
N SER A 433 1.84 -3.96 -13.85
CA SER A 433 2.06 -5.22 -13.14
C SER A 433 3.54 -5.62 -13.13
N VAL A 434 3.93 -6.44 -12.14
CA VAL A 434 5.29 -6.96 -12.04
C VAL A 434 5.63 -7.86 -13.22
N GLN A 435 4.72 -8.74 -13.63
CA GLN A 435 4.95 -9.64 -14.78
C GLN A 435 5.18 -8.87 -16.09
N TYR A 436 4.40 -7.82 -16.35
CA TYR A 436 4.63 -6.96 -17.51
C TYR A 436 6.02 -6.31 -17.46
N GLY A 437 6.40 -5.78 -16.30
CA GLY A 437 7.71 -5.14 -16.10
C GLY A 437 8.89 -6.09 -16.31
N LEU A 438 8.76 -7.37 -15.94
CA LEU A 438 9.77 -8.41 -16.18
C LEU A 438 9.81 -8.88 -17.64
N ALA A 439 8.70 -8.79 -18.37
CA ALA A 439 8.60 -9.23 -19.77
C ALA A 439 9.14 -8.17 -20.75
N ILE A 440 8.95 -6.88 -20.48
CA ILE A 440 9.41 -5.84 -21.40
C ILE A 440 10.94 -5.70 -21.41
N SER A 441 11.47 -5.18 -22.52
CA SER A 441 12.88 -4.79 -22.64
C SER A 441 12.98 -3.47 -23.39
N ASN A 442 13.93 -2.62 -23.02
CA ASN A 442 14.32 -1.50 -23.87
C ASN A 442 15.46 -1.96 -24.78
N LEU A 443 15.17 -2.00 -26.08
CA LEU A 443 16.01 -2.56 -27.14
C LEU A 443 16.79 -1.49 -27.92
N THR A 444 16.90 -0.25 -27.40
CA THR A 444 17.66 0.84 -28.03
C THR A 444 19.12 0.42 -28.27
N ASP A 445 19.73 -0.28 -27.30
CA ASP A 445 20.94 -1.07 -27.49
C ASP A 445 20.58 -2.57 -27.52
N SER A 446 20.36 -3.11 -28.73
CA SER A 446 19.97 -4.52 -28.91
C SER A 446 21.06 -5.52 -28.51
N GLY A 447 22.32 -5.09 -28.35
CA GLY A 447 23.41 -5.93 -27.87
C GLY A 447 23.42 -6.08 -26.34
N ASN A 448 22.84 -5.12 -25.62
CA ASN A 448 22.73 -5.09 -24.18
C ASN A 448 21.38 -4.49 -23.75
N PRO A 449 20.27 -5.22 -23.99
CA PRO A 449 18.93 -4.69 -23.73
C PRO A 449 18.74 -4.38 -22.25
N LEU A 450 18.20 -3.19 -21.97
CA LEU A 450 17.90 -2.78 -20.60
C LEU A 450 16.64 -3.50 -20.12
N ARG A 451 16.72 -4.12 -18.94
CA ARG A 451 15.66 -4.96 -18.37
C ARG A 451 15.56 -4.77 -16.86
N ASN A 452 14.34 -4.95 -16.37
CA ASN A 452 14.08 -5.05 -14.95
C ASN A 452 14.53 -6.41 -14.41
N ARG A 453 15.37 -6.40 -13.36
CA ARG A 453 15.80 -7.60 -12.63
C ARG A 453 15.55 -7.44 -11.14
N TRP A 454 14.28 -7.56 -10.76
CA TRP A 454 13.82 -7.34 -9.40
C TRP A 454 13.83 -8.61 -8.55
N GLY A 455 14.15 -8.48 -7.26
CA GLY A 455 13.69 -9.40 -6.22
C GLY A 455 12.33 -8.96 -5.69
N PHE A 456 11.53 -9.90 -5.18
CA PHE A 456 10.18 -9.64 -4.71
C PHE A 456 10.15 -9.42 -3.20
N VAL A 457 9.62 -8.29 -2.79
CA VAL A 457 9.25 -8.02 -1.40
C VAL A 457 7.75 -7.77 -1.31
N ALA A 458 7.20 -7.85 -0.10
CA ALA A 458 5.85 -7.40 0.21
C ALA A 458 5.92 -6.58 1.50
N SER A 459 4.89 -5.81 1.76
CA SER A 459 4.87 -4.89 2.90
C SER A 459 3.46 -4.70 3.42
N THR A 460 3.33 -4.08 4.59
CA THR A 460 2.01 -3.70 5.05
C THR A 460 1.44 -2.53 4.26
N ASP A 461 2.23 -1.46 4.07
CA ASP A 461 1.78 -0.21 3.46
C ASP A 461 0.46 0.29 4.07
N THR A 462 0.33 0.18 5.40
CA THR A 462 -0.81 0.74 6.12
C THR A 462 -0.42 1.92 7.00
N HIS A 463 -1.40 2.81 7.17
CA HIS A 463 -1.20 4.16 7.65
C HIS A 463 -1.47 4.29 9.16
N SER A 464 -0.98 3.31 9.93
CA SER A 464 -1.28 3.15 11.36
C SER A 464 -0.09 2.73 12.24
N ALA A 465 1.14 2.79 11.71
CA ALA A 465 2.37 2.33 12.35
C ALA A 465 2.35 0.85 12.79
N ARG A 466 1.46 0.04 12.22
CA ARG A 466 1.30 -1.38 12.54
C ARG A 466 2.21 -2.25 11.66
N ALA A 467 3.51 -2.23 11.91
CA ALA A 467 4.48 -2.98 11.13
C ALA A 467 4.20 -4.50 11.15
N GLY A 468 3.96 -5.10 9.97
CA GLY A 468 3.71 -6.53 9.78
C GLY A 468 2.43 -7.06 10.44
N HIS A 469 1.30 -6.37 10.35
CA HIS A 469 0.03 -6.77 10.97
C HIS A 469 -0.79 -7.82 10.20
N GLY A 470 -0.31 -8.27 9.03
CA GLY A 470 -1.00 -9.26 8.19
C GLY A 470 -1.06 -10.70 8.72
N PHE A 471 -0.69 -10.95 9.99
CA PHE A 471 -0.66 -12.28 10.57
C PHE A 471 -2.04 -12.81 11.01
N LYS A 472 -3.05 -11.93 11.18
CA LYS A 472 -4.44 -12.29 11.50
C LYS A 472 -5.42 -11.50 10.63
N GLN A 473 -6.50 -12.17 10.24
CA GLN A 473 -7.57 -11.60 9.41
C GLN A 473 -8.74 -11.15 10.32
N VAL A 474 -8.49 -10.16 11.17
CA VAL A 474 -9.48 -9.62 12.13
C VAL A 474 -9.38 -8.09 12.21
N GLN A 475 -10.43 -7.44 12.69
CA GLN A 475 -10.47 -6.01 13.01
C GLN A 475 -10.15 -5.13 11.78
N ARG A 476 -10.91 -5.30 10.71
CA ARG A 476 -10.75 -4.65 9.40
C ARG A 476 -10.45 -3.16 9.49
N LEU A 477 -11.18 -2.42 10.33
CA LEU A 477 -11.01 -0.96 10.47
C LEU A 477 -9.72 -0.53 11.18
N ASN A 478 -9.00 -1.47 11.81
CA ASN A 478 -7.77 -1.22 12.54
C ASN A 478 -6.57 -1.87 11.85
N ASN A 479 -6.75 -3.06 11.29
CA ASN A 479 -5.71 -3.83 10.62
C ASN A 479 -5.76 -3.68 9.10
N THR A 480 -6.46 -2.68 8.55
CA THR A 480 -6.36 -2.25 7.15
C THR A 480 -6.51 -0.73 7.09
N ASP A 481 -6.35 -0.13 5.92
CA ASP A 481 -6.66 1.29 5.71
C ASP A 481 -8.17 1.54 5.45
N ALA A 482 -9.03 0.53 5.62
CA ALA A 482 -10.47 0.70 5.49
C ALA A 482 -10.97 1.74 6.50
N THR A 483 -11.45 2.86 5.97
CA THR A 483 -11.95 3.98 6.76
C THR A 483 -13.02 4.76 6.00
N GLY A 484 -13.58 5.78 6.64
CA GLY A 484 -14.65 6.61 6.13
C GLY A 484 -15.21 7.48 7.25
N VAL A 485 -16.38 8.06 7.06
CA VAL A 485 -17.03 8.86 8.11
C VAL A 485 -17.71 7.96 9.15
N ARG A 486 -17.67 8.35 10.43
CA ARG A 486 -18.23 7.54 11.54
C ARG A 486 -19.75 7.43 11.57
N ASP A 487 -20.44 8.39 10.97
CA ASP A 487 -21.90 8.39 10.88
C ASP A 487 -22.39 9.34 9.77
N SER A 488 -23.70 9.32 9.53
CA SER A 488 -24.35 10.17 8.55
C SER A 488 -24.25 11.68 8.81
N PHE A 489 -24.06 12.11 10.07
CA PHE A 489 -23.83 13.51 10.40
C PHE A 489 -22.45 13.94 9.91
N TRP A 490 -21.41 13.18 10.22
CA TRP A 490 -20.06 13.43 9.73
C TRP A 490 -19.98 13.36 8.21
N GLY A 491 -20.75 12.46 7.56
CA GLY A 491 -20.89 12.43 6.09
C GLY A 491 -21.41 13.73 5.48
N LYS A 492 -22.41 14.37 6.12
CA LYS A 492 -22.92 15.69 5.68
C LYS A 492 -21.90 16.80 5.93
N VAL A 493 -21.18 16.76 7.04
CA VAL A 493 -20.11 17.73 7.33
C VAL A 493 -19.00 17.61 6.29
N PHE A 494 -18.57 16.39 5.96
CA PHE A 494 -17.48 16.12 5.02
C PHE A 494 -17.84 16.58 3.59
N SER A 495 -19.05 16.26 3.13
CA SER A 495 -19.54 16.68 1.81
C SER A 495 -19.92 18.16 1.71
N SER A 496 -20.18 18.86 2.83
CA SER A 496 -20.63 20.27 2.82
C SER A 496 -19.67 21.26 2.15
N THR A 497 -18.39 20.89 2.02
CA THR A 497 -17.36 21.72 1.39
C THR A 497 -16.86 21.17 0.06
N ALA A 498 -17.42 20.04 -0.39
CA ALA A 498 -17.12 19.44 -1.68
C ALA A 498 -18.14 19.95 -2.72
N LYS A 499 -17.67 20.17 -3.95
CA LYS A 499 -18.53 20.46 -5.09
C LYS A 499 -18.81 19.17 -5.84
N LEU A 500 -20.03 18.66 -5.73
CA LEU A 500 -20.46 17.44 -6.39
C LEU A 500 -21.53 17.76 -7.43
N SER A 501 -21.39 17.19 -8.63
CA SER A 501 -22.38 17.33 -9.68
C SER A 501 -23.64 16.53 -9.30
N GLY A 502 -24.82 17.15 -9.45
CA GLY A 502 -26.10 16.49 -9.18
C GLY A 502 -26.44 15.42 -10.21
N TYR A 503 -27.46 14.61 -9.94
CA TYR A 503 -27.96 13.59 -10.86
C TYR A 503 -28.22 14.16 -12.28
N SER A 504 -27.80 13.43 -13.30
CA SER A 504 -28.03 13.76 -14.71
C SER A 504 -28.12 12.50 -15.57
N SER A 505 -28.93 12.56 -16.63
CA SER A 505 -28.98 11.62 -17.76
C SER A 505 -28.09 12.04 -18.95
N GLU A 506 -27.25 13.06 -18.74
CA GLU A 506 -26.21 13.52 -19.66
C GLU A 506 -24.84 13.45 -18.97
N SER A 507 -23.83 13.01 -19.73
CA SER A 507 -22.45 12.96 -19.28
C SER A 507 -21.75 14.30 -19.45
N LEU A 508 -20.81 14.61 -18.54
CA LEU A 508 -19.92 15.78 -18.64
C LEU A 508 -18.68 15.48 -19.48
N SER A 509 -18.12 16.47 -20.17
CA SER A 509 -16.80 16.38 -20.79
C SER A 509 -15.68 16.57 -19.76
N ALA A 510 -14.43 16.34 -20.18
CA ALA A 510 -13.26 16.45 -19.30
C ALA A 510 -13.02 17.88 -18.78
N ASP A 511 -13.45 18.90 -19.51
CA ASP A 511 -13.35 20.32 -19.11
C ASP A 511 -14.51 20.78 -18.19
N GLU A 512 -15.57 19.98 -18.07
CA GLU A 512 -16.74 20.28 -17.24
C GLU A 512 -16.63 19.70 -15.81
N ILE A 513 -15.68 18.81 -15.54
CA ILE A 513 -15.46 18.24 -14.20
C ILE A 513 -14.54 19.13 -13.34
N ASP A 514 -14.78 19.18 -12.02
CA ASP A 514 -13.97 19.93 -11.04
C ASP A 514 -13.38 18.98 -9.96
N PRO A 515 -12.35 18.17 -10.27
CA PRO A 515 -11.72 17.28 -9.29
C PRO A 515 -11.21 18.01 -8.04
N GLY A 516 -10.64 19.21 -8.21
CA GLY A 516 -10.14 20.03 -7.11
C GLY A 516 -11.25 20.47 -6.13
N GLY A 517 -12.43 20.82 -6.67
CA GLY A 517 -13.62 21.11 -5.87
C GLY A 517 -14.25 19.89 -5.21
N ALA A 518 -14.13 18.70 -5.81
CA ALA A 518 -14.68 17.46 -5.28
C ALA A 518 -13.83 16.83 -4.14
N LYS A 519 -12.55 17.23 -3.97
CA LYS A 519 -11.67 16.75 -2.88
C LYS A 519 -11.56 15.21 -2.89
N LEU A 520 -11.65 14.55 -1.73
CA LEU A 520 -11.57 13.08 -1.61
C LEU A 520 -12.62 12.34 -2.45
N PHE A 521 -13.75 12.97 -2.76
CA PHE A 521 -14.78 12.35 -3.62
C PHE A 521 -14.32 12.19 -5.08
N ALA A 522 -13.22 12.83 -5.47
CA ALA A 522 -12.63 12.67 -6.80
C ALA A 522 -11.81 11.36 -6.97
N SER A 523 -11.67 10.52 -5.94
CA SER A 523 -10.80 9.32 -6.01
C SER A 523 -11.53 7.99 -5.85
N GLU A 524 -12.86 7.95 -5.98
CA GLU A 524 -13.68 6.74 -5.73
C GLU A 524 -13.36 6.04 -4.40
N PHE A 525 -13.05 6.83 -3.35
CA PHE A 525 -12.51 6.31 -2.09
C PHE A 525 -13.41 5.23 -1.47
N GLU A 526 -14.74 5.40 -1.55
CA GLU A 526 -15.72 4.44 -1.04
C GLU A 526 -15.60 3.05 -1.66
N ARG A 527 -15.30 2.95 -2.96
CA ARG A 527 -15.10 1.65 -3.63
C ARG A 527 -13.75 1.05 -3.26
N THR A 528 -12.75 1.92 -3.09
CA THR A 528 -11.37 1.51 -2.75
C THR A 528 -11.31 0.73 -1.44
N THR A 529 -12.17 1.02 -0.45
CA THR A 529 -12.15 0.33 0.86
C THR A 529 -12.41 -1.17 0.77
N SER A 530 -13.04 -1.65 -0.29
CA SER A 530 -13.25 -3.08 -0.56
C SER A 530 -12.00 -3.78 -1.10
N PHE A 531 -10.91 -3.05 -1.35
CA PHE A 531 -9.63 -3.56 -1.88
C PHE A 531 -8.47 -3.36 -0.90
N LEU A 532 -8.75 -2.82 0.29
CA LEU A 532 -7.77 -2.63 1.35
C LEU A 532 -7.69 -3.90 2.20
N SER A 533 -6.53 -4.51 2.24
CA SER A 533 -6.26 -5.76 2.96
C SER A 533 -5.30 -5.52 4.14
N VAL A 534 -5.03 -6.54 4.94
CA VAL A 534 -4.11 -6.48 6.09
C VAL A 534 -2.62 -6.38 5.70
N GLY A 535 -2.33 -6.31 4.40
CA GLY A 535 -0.98 -6.18 3.88
C GLY A 535 -0.09 -7.41 4.00
N GLY A 536 1.04 -7.33 3.31
CA GLY A 536 2.06 -8.38 3.21
C GLY A 536 3.22 -8.21 4.18
N VAL A 537 4.19 -9.12 4.08
CA VAL A 537 5.51 -8.98 4.72
C VAL A 537 6.60 -9.52 3.81
N ALA A 538 7.79 -8.96 3.93
CA ALA A 538 8.99 -9.45 3.27
C ALA A 538 9.62 -10.58 4.08
N ALA A 539 10.30 -11.48 3.39
CA ALA A 539 11.15 -12.49 3.98
C ALA A 539 12.53 -12.46 3.31
N VAL A 540 13.58 -12.59 4.11
CA VAL A 540 14.97 -12.56 3.62
C VAL A 540 15.70 -13.85 4.02
N HIS A 541 16.46 -14.44 3.10
CA HIS A 541 17.38 -15.54 3.39
C HIS A 541 18.71 -14.94 3.86
N SER A 542 18.85 -14.79 5.18
CA SER A 542 19.97 -14.07 5.79
C SER A 542 20.96 -15.01 6.47
N ALA A 543 22.25 -14.68 6.40
CA ALA A 543 23.32 -15.39 7.10
C ALA A 543 23.36 -15.09 8.62
N GLY A 544 22.72 -14.01 9.04
CA GLY A 544 22.69 -13.54 10.43
C GLY A 544 21.48 -12.65 10.70
N ARG A 545 21.25 -12.32 11.97
CA ARG A 545 20.16 -11.41 12.39
C ARG A 545 20.59 -9.95 12.47
N ASP A 546 21.89 -9.69 12.32
CA ASP A 546 22.44 -8.34 12.35
C ASP A 546 22.04 -7.52 11.10
N ARG A 547 22.13 -6.19 11.25
CA ARG A 547 21.79 -5.20 10.22
C ARG A 547 22.49 -5.46 8.88
N GLU A 548 23.78 -5.80 8.91
CA GLU A 548 24.59 -5.98 7.71
C GLU A 548 24.18 -7.25 6.95
N SER A 549 23.91 -8.35 7.67
CA SER A 549 23.44 -9.60 7.09
C SER A 549 22.08 -9.43 6.38
N ILE A 550 21.12 -8.75 7.02
CA ILE A 550 19.79 -8.48 6.44
C ILE A 550 19.91 -7.59 5.20
N TRP A 551 20.65 -6.48 5.31
CA TRP A 551 20.85 -5.56 4.19
C TRP A 551 21.49 -6.24 2.97
N ASN A 552 22.51 -7.07 3.21
CA ASN A 552 23.16 -7.81 2.14
C ASN A 552 22.23 -8.86 1.49
N ALA A 553 21.30 -9.47 2.23
CA ALA A 553 20.30 -10.36 1.65
C ALA A 553 19.34 -9.58 0.71
N LEU A 554 18.88 -8.39 1.11
CA LEU A 554 18.09 -7.49 0.27
C LEU A 554 18.85 -7.14 -1.03
N LYS A 555 20.11 -6.69 -0.93
CA LYS A 555 20.94 -6.34 -2.10
C LYS A 555 21.21 -7.53 -3.04
N ARG A 556 21.32 -8.75 -2.51
CA ARG A 556 21.46 -9.98 -3.31
C ARG A 556 20.15 -10.47 -3.92
N ARG A 557 19.00 -9.86 -3.59
CA ARG A 557 17.65 -10.31 -3.96
C ARG A 557 17.29 -11.70 -3.44
N GLU A 558 17.96 -12.16 -2.38
CA GLU A 558 17.66 -13.45 -1.73
C GLU A 558 16.46 -13.28 -0.79
N VAL A 559 15.34 -12.87 -1.37
CA VAL A 559 14.16 -12.37 -0.68
C VAL A 559 12.90 -12.92 -1.32
N TYR A 560 11.78 -12.87 -0.62
CA TYR A 560 10.47 -13.15 -1.18
C TYR A 560 9.39 -12.37 -0.44
N GLY A 561 8.26 -12.14 -1.10
CA GLY A 561 7.09 -11.49 -0.50
C GLY A 561 6.05 -12.53 -0.06
N THR A 562 5.26 -12.22 0.98
CA THR A 562 4.05 -12.98 1.33
C THR A 562 2.86 -12.05 1.49
N SER A 563 1.65 -12.58 1.37
CA SER A 563 0.40 -11.84 1.60
C SER A 563 0.09 -11.58 3.08
N GLY A 564 1.08 -11.69 3.97
CA GLY A 564 0.99 -11.46 5.42
C GLY A 564 1.33 -12.70 6.23
N ALA A 565 0.91 -13.87 5.74
CA ALA A 565 1.24 -15.17 6.31
C ALA A 565 2.77 -15.45 6.26
N ARG A 566 3.34 -15.94 7.36
CA ARG A 566 4.77 -16.28 7.46
C ARG A 566 5.11 -17.65 6.85
N ILE A 567 4.78 -17.80 5.57
CA ILE A 567 5.09 -18.99 4.75
C ILE A 567 6.61 -19.07 4.58
N LEU A 568 7.20 -20.25 4.76
CA LEU A 568 8.61 -20.49 4.46
C LEU A 568 8.75 -20.95 3.01
N LEU A 569 9.61 -20.30 2.23
CA LEU A 569 9.79 -20.61 0.81
C LEU A 569 11.28 -20.66 0.43
N TRP A 570 11.66 -21.73 -0.27
CA TRP A 570 12.94 -21.89 -0.94
C TRP A 570 12.69 -22.22 -2.41
N PHE A 571 13.44 -21.57 -3.29
CA PHE A 571 13.45 -21.82 -4.72
C PHE A 571 14.88 -21.71 -5.22
N ASP A 572 15.38 -22.77 -5.84
CA ASP A 572 16.76 -22.88 -6.29
C ASP A 572 16.80 -23.44 -7.71
N LEU A 573 17.72 -22.92 -8.53
CA LEU A 573 18.18 -23.59 -9.73
C LEU A 573 19.34 -24.51 -9.37
N VAL A 574 19.35 -25.71 -9.95
CA VAL A 574 20.37 -26.75 -9.73
C VAL A 574 21.26 -26.84 -10.97
N ASP A 575 22.54 -26.56 -10.82
CA ASP A 575 23.55 -26.69 -11.88
C ASP A 575 24.78 -27.46 -11.36
N GLN A 576 25.04 -28.65 -11.90
CA GLN A 576 26.21 -29.47 -11.53
C GLN A 576 26.48 -29.57 -10.01
N GLU A 577 25.42 -29.83 -9.23
CA GLU A 577 25.43 -29.88 -7.75
C GLU A 577 25.58 -28.53 -7.03
N VAL A 578 25.77 -27.43 -7.77
CA VAL A 578 25.69 -26.05 -7.27
C VAL A 578 24.24 -25.59 -7.26
N LEU A 579 23.85 -24.90 -6.19
CA LEU A 579 22.51 -24.38 -6.00
C LEU A 579 22.53 -22.86 -6.10
N HIS A 580 21.72 -22.32 -7.00
CA HIS A 580 21.53 -20.89 -7.21
C HIS A 580 20.18 -20.48 -6.62
N PRO A 581 20.14 -19.77 -5.50
CA PRO A 581 18.88 -19.42 -4.83
C PRO A 581 18.10 -18.36 -5.62
N MET A 582 16.82 -18.19 -5.27
CA MET A 582 15.97 -17.10 -5.74
C MET A 582 16.70 -15.74 -5.71
N GLY A 583 16.48 -14.91 -6.73
CA GLY A 583 17.18 -13.63 -6.94
C GLY A 583 18.46 -13.74 -7.80
N SER A 584 18.94 -14.97 -8.06
CA SER A 584 20.12 -15.23 -8.88
C SER A 584 19.89 -14.92 -10.36
N ALA A 585 20.96 -14.48 -11.02
CA ALA A 585 21.07 -14.46 -12.48
C ALA A 585 22.19 -15.41 -12.91
N VAL A 586 21.89 -16.33 -13.83
CA VAL A 586 22.82 -17.35 -14.32
C VAL A 586 22.86 -17.33 -15.85
N VAL A 587 23.99 -17.73 -16.41
CA VAL A 587 24.14 -17.92 -17.86
C VAL A 587 24.18 -19.41 -18.14
N SER A 588 23.29 -19.90 -18.99
CA SER A 588 23.25 -21.33 -19.35
C SER A 588 22.65 -21.57 -20.74
N LYS A 589 23.14 -22.60 -21.42
CA LYS A 589 22.58 -23.12 -22.68
C LYS A 589 21.91 -24.47 -22.51
N SER A 590 21.96 -25.03 -21.31
CA SER A 590 21.29 -26.29 -20.98
C SER A 590 19.94 -26.04 -20.36
N ASN A 591 19.06 -27.02 -20.47
CA ASN A 591 17.74 -27.00 -19.82
C ASN A 591 17.88 -26.85 -18.30
N PRO A 592 17.37 -25.77 -17.69
CA PRO A 592 17.52 -25.52 -16.27
C PRO A 592 16.59 -26.44 -15.46
N THR A 593 17.13 -26.97 -14.36
CA THR A 593 16.39 -27.77 -13.38
C THR A 593 16.26 -26.97 -12.09
N PHE A 594 15.09 -27.04 -11.46
CA PHE A 594 14.77 -26.29 -10.26
C PHE A 594 14.29 -27.20 -9.13
N GLN A 595 14.45 -26.72 -7.91
CA GLN A 595 13.88 -27.29 -6.70
C GLN A 595 13.14 -26.21 -5.93
N VAL A 596 11.93 -26.55 -5.48
CA VAL A 596 11.12 -25.70 -4.62
C VAL A 596 10.83 -26.47 -3.33
N LYS A 597 10.90 -25.78 -2.20
CA LYS A 597 10.37 -26.26 -0.94
C LYS A 597 9.54 -25.16 -0.31
N ALA A 598 8.35 -25.49 0.16
CA ALA A 598 7.46 -24.56 0.85
C ALA A 598 6.89 -25.21 2.11
N LEU A 599 6.73 -24.42 3.17
CA LEU A 599 6.05 -24.84 4.40
C LEU A 599 5.10 -23.74 4.83
N GLY A 600 3.85 -24.10 5.13
CA GLY A 600 2.85 -23.13 5.53
C GLY A 600 3.20 -22.44 6.85
N SER A 601 2.64 -21.25 7.01
CA SER A 601 2.63 -20.43 8.21
C SER A 601 1.93 -21.14 9.37
N PHE A 602 2.24 -20.70 10.59
CA PHE A 602 1.59 -21.22 11.79
C PHE A 602 0.14 -20.76 11.88
N LYS A 603 -0.75 -21.66 12.30
CA LYS A 603 -2.11 -21.30 12.70
C LYS A 603 -2.02 -20.40 13.94
N GLN A 604 -2.83 -19.35 13.98
CA GLN A 604 -2.76 -18.36 15.05
C GLN A 604 -3.77 -18.68 16.16
N LEU A 605 -3.29 -18.67 17.40
CA LEU A 605 -4.12 -18.68 18.60
C LEU A 605 -4.72 -17.29 18.85
N PRO A 606 -5.89 -17.19 19.51
CA PRO A 606 -6.46 -15.91 19.89
C PRO A 606 -5.56 -15.19 20.92
N GLY A 607 -5.70 -13.87 21.02
CA GLY A 607 -5.00 -13.07 22.00
C GLY A 607 -3.50 -12.92 21.74
N CYS A 608 -2.76 -12.70 22.83
CA CYS A 608 -1.31 -12.53 22.83
C CYS A 608 -0.61 -13.56 23.73
N PRO A 609 0.66 -13.91 23.44
CA PRO A 609 1.48 -14.69 24.36
C PRO A 609 1.61 -14.01 25.74
N GLU A 610 1.72 -14.79 26.82
CA GLU A 610 1.75 -14.27 28.20
C GLU A 610 2.86 -13.23 28.41
N TYR A 611 4.06 -13.45 27.86
CA TYR A 611 5.17 -12.52 28.00
C TYR A 611 4.89 -11.14 27.37
N VAL A 612 4.00 -11.04 26.37
CA VAL A 612 3.58 -9.75 25.79
C VAL A 612 2.59 -9.05 26.72
N VAL A 613 1.65 -9.81 27.27
CA VAL A 613 0.65 -9.31 28.23
C VAL A 613 1.32 -8.79 29.50
N GLU A 614 2.39 -9.45 29.96
CA GLU A 614 3.20 -9.02 31.10
C GLU A 614 4.08 -7.79 30.78
N ALA A 615 4.59 -7.68 29.55
CA ALA A 615 5.48 -6.59 29.14
C ALA A 615 4.75 -5.28 28.82
N LEU A 616 3.52 -5.35 28.31
CA LEU A 616 2.74 -4.18 27.90
C LEU A 616 1.64 -3.86 28.91
N GLN A 617 1.48 -2.57 29.21
CA GLN A 617 0.30 -2.12 29.96
C GLN A 617 -0.97 -2.43 29.16
N ARG A 618 -2.02 -2.90 29.84
CA ARG A 618 -3.30 -3.29 29.20
C ARG A 618 -3.85 -2.23 28.24
N GLN A 619 -3.85 -0.95 28.63
CA GLN A 619 -4.35 0.13 27.78
C GLN A 619 -3.51 0.32 26.50
N HIS A 620 -2.21 0.08 26.60
CA HIS A 620 -1.29 0.20 25.47
C HIS A 620 -1.45 -0.98 24.51
N LEU A 621 -1.58 -2.21 25.03
CA LEU A 621 -1.90 -3.39 24.23
C LEU A 621 -3.26 -3.25 23.51
N GLU A 622 -4.28 -2.74 24.21
CA GLU A 622 -5.59 -2.46 23.61
C GLU A 622 -5.48 -1.48 22.44
N LYS A 623 -4.72 -0.39 22.60
CA LYS A 623 -4.50 0.59 21.52
C LYS A 623 -3.73 -0.03 20.34
N MET A 624 -2.73 -0.86 20.62
CA MET A 624 -1.89 -1.51 19.61
C MET A 624 -2.66 -2.43 18.70
N SER A 625 -3.37 -3.37 19.29
CA SER A 625 -3.85 -4.51 18.53
C SER A 625 -5.18 -5.06 19.03
N LEU A 626 -5.88 -4.29 19.88
CA LEU A 626 -7.15 -4.69 20.47
C LEU A 626 -7.06 -6.09 21.10
N GLY A 627 -5.91 -6.37 21.74
CA GLY A 627 -5.64 -7.63 22.43
C GLY A 627 -5.12 -8.78 21.57
N GLU A 628 -4.90 -8.61 20.26
CA GLU A 628 -4.43 -9.68 19.36
C GLU A 628 -2.94 -9.52 19.00
N CYS A 629 -2.14 -10.58 19.09
CA CYS A 629 -0.72 -10.55 18.67
C CYS A 629 -0.38 -11.72 17.76
N TYR A 630 0.81 -11.72 17.17
CA TYR A 630 1.39 -12.92 16.59
C TYR A 630 1.52 -13.98 17.69
N HIS A 631 0.68 -15.01 17.62
CA HIS A 631 0.52 -16.02 18.65
C HIS A 631 0.46 -17.39 17.96
N PRO A 632 1.60 -17.88 17.45
CA PRO A 632 1.64 -19.12 16.69
C PRO A 632 1.25 -20.31 17.58
N SER A 633 0.45 -21.23 17.02
CA SER A 633 0.26 -22.56 17.59
C SER A 633 1.38 -23.51 17.15
N GLU A 634 1.28 -24.78 17.55
CA GLU A 634 2.16 -25.85 17.08
C GLU A 634 1.80 -26.32 15.65
N ASP A 635 0.61 -25.98 15.17
CA ASP A 635 0.09 -26.43 13.88
C ASP A 635 0.37 -25.41 12.77
N ARG A 636 0.57 -25.91 11.56
CA ARG A 636 0.76 -25.08 10.36
C ARG A 636 -0.37 -25.29 9.37
N TYR A 637 -0.64 -24.26 8.57
CA TYR A 637 -1.47 -24.40 7.38
C TYR A 637 -0.78 -25.29 6.36
N GLU A 638 -1.57 -26.02 5.58
CA GLU A 638 -1.05 -26.87 4.52
C GLU A 638 -0.71 -26.02 3.28
N ILE A 639 0.41 -26.33 2.62
CA ILE A 639 0.65 -25.87 1.26
C ILE A 639 -0.13 -26.80 0.35
N ILE A 640 -1.13 -26.29 -0.36
CA ILE A 640 -1.98 -27.09 -1.25
C ILE A 640 -1.46 -27.12 -2.68
N ARG A 641 -0.66 -26.11 -3.07
CA ARG A 641 -0.19 -25.97 -4.45
C ARG A 641 1.07 -25.15 -4.56
N ILE A 642 1.92 -25.52 -5.53
CA ILE A 642 3.03 -24.69 -6.03
C ILE A 642 2.75 -24.37 -7.49
N GLU A 643 2.70 -23.08 -7.83
CA GLU A 643 2.62 -22.61 -9.22
C GLU A 643 3.97 -22.07 -9.65
N VAL A 644 4.36 -22.37 -10.89
CA VAL A 644 5.57 -21.86 -11.52
C VAL A 644 5.16 -20.91 -12.62
N VAL A 645 5.70 -19.69 -12.58
CA VAL A 645 5.55 -18.68 -13.62
C VAL A 645 6.79 -18.71 -14.50
N LYS A 646 6.60 -18.62 -15.82
CA LYS A 646 7.68 -18.46 -16.79
C LYS A 646 7.43 -17.21 -17.61
N ILE A 647 8.44 -16.33 -17.69
CA ILE A 647 8.39 -15.11 -18.51
C ILE A 647 9.55 -15.13 -19.49
N LEU A 648 9.27 -14.78 -20.73
CA LEU A 648 10.24 -14.62 -21.80
C LEU A 648 10.48 -13.13 -22.05
N PRO A 649 11.60 -12.53 -21.65
CA PRO A 649 11.86 -11.12 -21.93
C PRO A 649 11.81 -10.83 -23.43
N GLN A 650 11.28 -9.66 -23.81
CA GLN A 650 11.24 -9.21 -25.20
C GLN A 650 12.63 -9.25 -25.83
N LYS A 651 12.69 -9.73 -27.06
CA LYS A 651 13.93 -9.81 -27.85
C LYS A 651 13.90 -8.91 -29.08
N VAL A 652 12.71 -8.60 -29.58
CA VAL A 652 12.48 -7.77 -30.77
C VAL A 652 11.39 -6.73 -30.49
N ASP A 653 11.49 -5.58 -31.15
CA ASP A 653 10.47 -4.52 -31.04
C ASP A 653 9.12 -5.03 -31.56
N GLY A 654 8.05 -4.72 -30.83
CA GLY A 654 6.68 -5.09 -31.19
C GLY A 654 6.29 -6.53 -30.83
N GLU A 655 7.14 -7.29 -30.15
CA GLU A 655 6.78 -8.61 -29.61
C GLU A 655 5.62 -8.47 -28.61
N GLU A 656 4.56 -9.26 -28.82
CA GLU A 656 3.30 -9.16 -28.09
C GLU A 656 3.44 -9.77 -26.68
N VAL A 657 3.33 -8.93 -25.64
CA VAL A 657 3.73 -9.30 -24.27
C VAL A 657 2.85 -10.40 -23.66
N ALA A 658 1.56 -10.51 -24.01
CA ALA A 658 0.71 -11.55 -23.44
C ALA A 658 1.23 -12.96 -23.83
N SER A 659 1.75 -13.12 -25.05
CA SER A 659 2.37 -14.37 -25.50
C SER A 659 3.69 -14.74 -24.79
N LEU A 660 4.29 -13.79 -24.05
CA LEU A 660 5.57 -13.95 -23.37
C LEU A 660 5.46 -14.30 -21.89
N ILE A 661 4.26 -14.20 -21.33
CA ILE A 661 3.99 -14.42 -19.90
C ILE A 661 3.14 -15.66 -19.78
N ASP A 662 3.73 -16.73 -19.26
CA ASP A 662 2.99 -17.92 -18.84
C ASP A 662 2.78 -17.87 -17.32
N ASP A 663 1.66 -17.27 -16.93
CA ASP A 663 1.25 -17.02 -15.54
C ASP A 663 1.17 -18.30 -14.68
N LYS A 664 0.93 -19.45 -15.32
CA LYS A 664 0.80 -20.77 -14.67
C LYS A 664 1.44 -21.86 -15.51
N TRP A 665 2.69 -21.63 -15.92
CA TRP A 665 3.46 -22.54 -16.77
C TRP A 665 3.48 -23.97 -16.24
N ARG A 666 3.62 -24.13 -14.92
CA ARG A 666 3.42 -25.42 -14.24
C ARG A 666 2.68 -25.26 -12.94
N VAL A 667 1.93 -26.29 -12.60
CA VAL A 667 1.15 -26.36 -11.37
C VAL A 667 1.37 -27.74 -10.74
N PHE A 668 1.75 -27.75 -9.47
CA PHE A 668 1.95 -28.96 -8.69
C PHE A 668 1.02 -28.96 -7.49
N ASP A 669 0.12 -29.95 -7.44
CA ASP A 669 -0.70 -30.19 -6.25
C ASP A 669 0.16 -30.82 -5.15
N CYS A 670 -0.06 -30.37 -3.92
CA CYS A 670 0.71 -30.78 -2.76
C CYS A 670 -0.17 -31.65 -1.85
N ALA A 671 0.34 -32.83 -1.48
CA ALA A 671 -0.32 -33.67 -0.49
C ALA A 671 -0.08 -33.11 0.93
N PRO A 672 -1.04 -33.29 1.86
CA PRO A 672 -0.88 -32.94 3.27
C PRO A 672 0.41 -33.53 3.86
N SER A 673 1.25 -32.70 4.46
CA SER A 673 2.56 -33.10 4.99
C SER A 673 3.07 -32.13 6.05
N ILE A 674 3.54 -32.66 7.18
CA ILE A 674 4.21 -31.87 8.24
C ILE A 674 5.52 -31.24 7.78
N ASP A 675 6.15 -31.82 6.75
CA ASP A 675 7.38 -31.30 6.16
C ASP A 675 7.15 -30.24 5.08
N GLY A 676 5.88 -29.96 4.77
CA GLY A 676 5.46 -29.06 3.71
C GLY A 676 5.49 -29.73 2.34
N CYS A 677 5.56 -28.92 1.29
CA CYS A 677 5.57 -29.36 -0.10
C CYS A 677 6.97 -29.17 -0.72
N ALA A 678 7.44 -30.17 -1.45
CA ALA A 678 8.69 -30.11 -2.18
C ALA A 678 8.49 -30.65 -3.60
N VAL A 679 8.95 -29.88 -4.60
CA VAL A 679 8.82 -30.24 -6.02
C VAL A 679 10.12 -29.96 -6.75
N SER A 680 10.36 -30.72 -7.83
CA SER A 680 11.47 -30.46 -8.75
C SER A 680 10.99 -30.58 -10.18
N PHE A 681 11.49 -29.70 -11.04
CA PHE A 681 11.07 -29.63 -12.44
C PHE A 681 12.19 -29.11 -13.34
N THR A 682 12.09 -29.42 -14.63
CA THR A 682 13.05 -28.99 -15.65
C THR A 682 12.30 -28.32 -16.79
N ASP A 683 12.78 -27.18 -17.27
CA ASP A 683 12.32 -26.61 -18.53
C ASP A 683 13.03 -27.30 -19.71
N SER A 684 12.36 -28.29 -20.30
CA SER A 684 12.90 -29.07 -21.42
C SER A 684 13.03 -28.28 -22.72
N GLU A 685 12.30 -27.16 -22.84
CA GLU A 685 12.22 -26.37 -24.06
C GLU A 685 13.21 -25.20 -24.07
N PHE A 686 13.79 -24.84 -22.93
CA PHE A 686 14.68 -23.69 -22.81
C PHE A 686 15.82 -23.70 -23.83
N ALA A 687 16.54 -24.84 -23.96
CA ALA A 687 17.65 -24.95 -24.88
C ALA A 687 17.22 -24.86 -26.37
N VAL A 688 16.00 -25.32 -26.68
CA VAL A 688 15.44 -25.29 -28.04
C VAL A 688 14.90 -23.89 -28.37
N GLN A 689 14.31 -23.20 -27.39
CA GLN A 689 13.81 -21.83 -27.53
C GLN A 689 14.95 -20.82 -27.77
N GLY A 690 16.13 -21.09 -27.21
CA GLY A 690 17.33 -20.32 -27.48
C GLY A 690 17.24 -18.83 -27.12
N ARG A 691 16.56 -18.54 -26.01
CA ARG A 691 16.35 -17.18 -25.49
C ARG A 691 16.31 -17.17 -23.98
N ASP A 692 16.53 -15.99 -23.40
CA ASP A 692 16.48 -15.77 -21.96
C ASP A 692 15.09 -16.09 -21.40
N ALA A 693 15.06 -16.56 -20.16
CA ALA A 693 13.84 -16.87 -19.44
C ALA A 693 13.94 -16.49 -17.96
N VAL A 694 12.81 -16.11 -17.39
CA VAL A 694 12.67 -15.73 -15.99
C VAL A 694 11.67 -16.69 -15.35
N TYR A 695 12.04 -17.25 -14.20
CA TYR A 695 11.20 -18.18 -13.46
C TYR A 695 11.02 -17.70 -12.03
N TYR A 696 9.79 -17.77 -11.52
CA TYR A 696 9.52 -17.65 -10.09
C TYR A 696 8.35 -18.53 -9.71
N VAL A 697 8.15 -18.73 -8.42
CA VAL A 697 7.11 -19.63 -7.92
C VAL A 697 6.19 -18.95 -6.93
N ARG A 698 4.94 -19.41 -6.90
CA ARG A 698 3.96 -19.10 -5.87
C ARG A 698 3.74 -20.33 -5.01
N ALA A 699 3.88 -20.20 -3.70
CA ALA A 699 3.43 -21.22 -2.74
C ALA A 699 2.06 -20.81 -2.20
N ILE A 700 1.06 -21.68 -2.31
CA ILE A 700 -0.34 -21.38 -2.01
C ILE A 700 -0.81 -22.25 -0.85
N GLU A 701 -1.31 -21.61 0.21
CA GLU A 701 -1.85 -22.26 1.40
C GLU A 701 -3.32 -22.69 1.23
N GLU A 702 -3.77 -23.60 2.09
CA GLU A 702 -5.19 -23.85 2.28
C GLU A 702 -5.95 -22.53 2.55
N PRO A 703 -7.17 -22.38 2.02
CA PRO A 703 -7.90 -21.11 2.12
C PRO A 703 -8.31 -20.80 3.56
N ILE A 704 -8.28 -19.52 3.92
CA ILE A 704 -8.72 -19.02 5.23
C ILE A 704 -9.70 -17.85 5.05
N PRO A 705 -10.55 -17.57 6.05
CA PRO A 705 -11.30 -16.32 6.09
C PRO A 705 -10.33 -15.13 5.98
N THR A 706 -10.54 -14.30 4.97
CA THR A 706 -9.63 -13.20 4.60
C THR A 706 -10.45 -11.93 4.46
N ILE A 707 -9.99 -10.84 5.10
CA ILE A 707 -10.62 -9.52 5.01
C ILE A 707 -10.63 -9.08 3.56
N ASN A 708 -11.81 -8.68 3.07
CA ASN A 708 -12.01 -8.28 1.67
C ASN A 708 -11.64 -9.37 0.66
N GLY A 709 -11.74 -10.65 1.04
CA GLY A 709 -11.39 -11.80 0.18
C GLY A 709 -12.18 -11.90 -1.14
N GLU A 710 -13.34 -11.25 -1.24
CA GLU A 710 -14.19 -11.18 -2.44
C GLU A 710 -14.45 -9.72 -2.88
N ASN A 711 -13.66 -8.78 -2.37
CA ASN A 711 -13.73 -7.35 -2.68
C ASN A 711 -15.15 -6.76 -2.67
N LEU A 712 -15.74 -6.56 -3.86
CA LEU A 712 -17.05 -5.94 -4.06
C LEU A 712 -18.24 -6.91 -3.92
N ARG A 713 -18.01 -8.19 -3.55
CA ARG A 713 -19.05 -9.22 -3.33
C ARG A 713 -20.11 -9.20 -4.44
N VAL A 714 -19.62 -9.38 -5.67
CA VAL A 714 -20.39 -9.15 -6.89
C VAL A 714 -21.30 -10.34 -7.15
N ASN A 715 -22.58 -10.06 -7.38
CA ASN A 715 -23.54 -11.06 -7.80
C ASN A 715 -23.51 -11.17 -9.33
N PHE A 716 -23.14 -12.34 -9.84
CA PHE A 716 -23.11 -12.64 -11.27
C PHE A 716 -24.31 -13.50 -11.66
N ASP A 717 -24.89 -13.21 -12.81
CA ASP A 717 -25.90 -14.08 -13.40
C ASP A 717 -25.28 -15.35 -14.03
N SER A 718 -26.13 -16.24 -14.55
CA SER A 718 -25.68 -17.48 -15.19
C SER A 718 -24.84 -17.29 -16.46
N SER A 719 -24.83 -16.08 -17.02
CA SER A 719 -24.04 -15.69 -18.19
C SER A 719 -22.72 -14.99 -17.82
N GLY A 720 -22.45 -14.80 -16.53
CA GLY A 720 -21.26 -14.09 -16.04
C GLY A 720 -21.39 -12.57 -16.07
N GLN A 721 -22.60 -12.04 -16.24
CA GLN A 721 -22.85 -10.60 -16.16
C GLN A 721 -23.00 -10.17 -14.70
N ALA A 722 -22.25 -9.14 -14.30
CA ALA A 722 -22.37 -8.53 -12.98
C ALA A 722 -23.68 -7.75 -12.87
N LEU A 723 -24.52 -8.11 -11.90
CA LEU A 723 -25.84 -7.51 -11.68
C LEU A 723 -25.82 -6.41 -10.63
N GLU A 724 -25.19 -6.71 -9.49
CA GLU A 724 -25.10 -5.84 -8.32
C GLU A 724 -23.81 -6.15 -7.55
N SER A 725 -23.37 -5.19 -6.75
CA SER A 725 -22.22 -5.32 -5.87
C SER A 725 -22.61 -4.90 -4.47
N ASP A 726 -22.19 -5.68 -3.47
CA ASP A 726 -22.33 -5.34 -2.05
C ASP A 726 -20.93 -5.04 -1.49
N GLY A 727 -20.38 -3.87 -1.81
CA GLY A 727 -19.03 -3.50 -1.38
C GLY A 727 -18.86 -3.44 0.13
N CYS A 728 -17.68 -3.82 0.61
CA CYS A 728 -17.30 -3.62 2.01
C CYS A 728 -16.86 -2.16 2.23
N PHE A 729 -17.80 -1.29 2.58
CA PHE A 729 -17.52 0.12 2.87
C PHE A 729 -16.75 0.31 4.18
N GLY A 730 -15.77 1.22 4.18
CA GLY A 730 -15.00 1.59 5.37
C GLY A 730 -15.73 2.56 6.32
N ASP A 731 -16.86 3.12 5.91
CA ASP A 731 -17.68 4.02 6.73
C ASP A 731 -18.78 3.30 7.51
N TYR A 732 -19.67 4.07 8.14
CA TYR A 732 -20.77 3.61 8.98
C TYR A 732 -21.82 2.73 8.31
N ARG A 733 -21.77 2.52 6.97
CA ARG A 733 -22.70 1.63 6.27
C ARG A 733 -22.49 0.16 6.63
N ILE A 734 -21.26 -0.20 6.96
CA ILE A 734 -20.90 -1.54 7.43
C ILE A 734 -20.62 -1.47 8.93
N ASP A 735 -21.08 -2.47 9.67
CA ASP A 735 -20.83 -2.56 11.11
C ASP A 735 -19.31 -2.60 11.36
N ALA A 736 -18.86 -1.98 12.45
CA ALA A 736 -17.46 -1.94 12.81
C ALA A 736 -16.89 -3.33 13.13
N ASP A 737 -17.75 -4.25 13.58
CA ASP A 737 -17.39 -5.63 13.90
C ASP A 737 -17.50 -6.58 12.68
N ASP A 738 -17.95 -6.08 11.51
CA ASP A 738 -17.97 -6.86 10.26
C ASP A 738 -16.62 -6.70 9.52
N ASP A 739 -15.83 -7.78 9.58
CA ASP A 739 -14.52 -7.91 8.94
C ASP A 739 -14.60 -8.22 7.44
N CYS A 740 -15.79 -8.39 6.85
CA CYS A 740 -15.98 -8.69 5.44
C CYS A 740 -15.15 -9.90 4.96
N LEU A 741 -15.21 -10.97 5.75
CA LEU A 741 -14.39 -12.16 5.54
C LEU A 741 -14.93 -13.04 4.42
N GLN A 742 -14.05 -13.42 3.50
CA GLN A 742 -14.29 -14.45 2.49
C GLN A 742 -13.09 -15.38 2.37
N MET A 743 -13.34 -16.63 1.96
CA MET A 743 -12.28 -17.64 1.89
C MET A 743 -11.30 -17.31 0.75
N ALA A 744 -10.03 -17.09 1.08
CA ALA A 744 -8.97 -16.89 0.10
C ALA A 744 -7.69 -17.62 0.52
N SER A 745 -6.94 -18.11 -0.46
CA SER A 745 -5.65 -18.78 -0.23
C SER A 745 -4.51 -17.76 -0.20
N GLN A 746 -3.95 -17.59 0.99
CA GLN A 746 -2.73 -16.82 1.23
C GLN A 746 -1.56 -17.43 0.44
N ARG A 747 -0.59 -16.60 0.09
CA ARG A 747 0.51 -17.03 -0.77
C ARG A 747 1.83 -16.30 -0.52
N ALA A 748 2.90 -16.95 -0.95
CA ALA A 748 4.25 -16.38 -1.03
C ALA A 748 4.76 -16.40 -2.46
N TRP A 749 5.47 -15.35 -2.88
CA TRP A 749 6.08 -15.20 -4.20
C TRP A 749 7.60 -15.18 -4.07
N SER A 750 8.30 -16.20 -4.58
CA SER A 750 9.77 -16.19 -4.58
C SER A 750 10.31 -15.06 -5.43
N SER A 751 11.48 -14.51 -5.08
CA SER A 751 12.21 -13.73 -6.09
C SER A 751 12.48 -14.56 -7.35
N PRO A 752 12.50 -13.94 -8.55
CA PRO A 752 12.81 -14.64 -9.77
C PRO A 752 14.25 -15.14 -9.85
N ILE A 753 14.44 -16.23 -10.60
CA ILE A 753 15.74 -16.66 -11.12
C ILE A 753 15.77 -16.30 -12.61
N PHE A 754 16.80 -15.57 -13.01
CA PHE A 754 17.03 -15.12 -14.38
C PHE A 754 18.01 -16.09 -15.05
N VAL A 755 17.60 -16.72 -16.15
CA VAL A 755 18.45 -17.65 -16.92
C VAL A 755 18.71 -17.04 -18.29
N ASP A 756 19.91 -16.52 -18.47
CA ASP A 756 20.38 -15.87 -19.70
C ASP A 756 20.97 -16.93 -20.66
N PHE A 757 20.54 -16.96 -21.92
CA PHE A 757 20.89 -17.99 -22.92
C PHE A 757 22.26 -17.77 -23.61
N ASN A 758 23.02 -16.75 -23.19
CA ASN A 758 24.21 -16.26 -23.89
C ASN A 758 25.37 -17.26 -24.05
#